data_AF-A0AAV2ISF0-F1
#
_entry.id   AF-A0AAV2ISF0-F1
#
_cell.length_a   1.000
_cell.length_b   1.000
_cell.length_c   1.000
_cell.angle_alpha   90.00
_cell.angle_beta   90.00
_cell.angle_gamma   90.00
#
_symmetry.space_group_name_H-M   'P 1'
#
loop_
_entity.id
_entity.type
_entity.pdbx_description
1 polymer ?
#
loop_
_entity_poly.entity_id
_entity_poly.type
_entity_poly.pdbx_seq_one_letter_code
_entity_poly.pdbx_strand_id
1 'polypeptide(L)'
;VTSAASLSDIDECTKYTTLCSQNCTNTDGGYICACLPGYQLAEDGVTCEDLNECLQDESPCEQICTNTIGSFICSCDGIGFKLSRDQTTCIDINECMEGDNPCPNICINTIGSFLCDCDRPGYILASDASGCEDINECSSSPCPHACINTPGSYKCVCPAGFSDPPENNQTVCNECPHGTYRSKEDTSCRRCPPRTNTTSTGSRSIKACLCVSGYQSDPLGSGLCLDINECSIGALQCEHSCVNTEGSAHCTCKPGFLLDPNGVTCKDTNECAKHNGGCEHKCVNTPGSFYCECRGKNYKLAENGLSCEDVNECNLPNHGCEYRCINSLNGAKCTCPPGHELLEDGQKCKDIDECRSRNGGCTDTCVNTPGSYKCECKIPGFKLYTDNKQCVDRNECEEDKQACEDTCVNTPGSFKCHCRQNGFSLASDKRNCEDIDECAKGKICQQVCINLPGSFRCDCEAGYFKQGHHCTACAPGTYRGKKDSVISCQPCPSGMTTTGKATDSILGCFCPAGYHGNPETQDKCEDMNECIKNNGGCQHICNNTNGSFFCSCSEGYILQRDKRKCAPTRCPILNPPKFSKFIGKGCLKMGKGLHADPGTECMYQCRKYMMLHGPEKRTCLENFTWSGKDPECLG
;
A
#
# COMPACT_ATOMS: atom_id res chain seq x y z
N VAL A 1 2.84 -3.78 176.13
CA VAL A 1 3.70 -4.96 176.35
C VAL A 1 3.11 -6.05 175.45
N THR A 2 3.62 -6.17 174.21
CA THR A 2 4.41 -7.32 173.67
C THR A 2 3.59 -8.62 173.56
N SER A 3 3.31 -9.14 172.35
CA SER A 3 4.10 -10.08 171.51
C SER A 3 3.87 -11.57 171.81
N ALA A 4 3.48 -12.33 170.78
CA ALA A 4 3.81 -13.75 170.56
C ALA A 4 3.60 -14.10 169.06
N ALA A 5 4.33 -15.11 168.58
CA ALA A 5 4.68 -15.38 167.17
C ALA A 5 3.65 -16.19 166.35
N SER A 6 3.83 -16.16 165.02
CA SER A 6 3.04 -16.77 163.94
C SER A 6 3.21 -18.30 163.78
N LEU A 7 2.15 -18.97 163.34
CA LEU A 7 2.19 -20.27 162.64
C LEU A 7 1.34 -20.14 161.36
N SER A 8 1.97 -20.29 160.20
CA SER A 8 1.31 -20.42 158.89
C SER A 8 1.38 -21.88 158.43
N ASP A 9 0.30 -22.39 157.87
CA ASP A 9 0.18 -23.75 157.31
C ASP A 9 1.25 -24.04 156.24
N ILE A 10 1.66 -25.31 156.13
CA ILE A 10 2.66 -25.75 155.15
C ILE A 10 1.92 -26.44 154.03
N ASP A 11 2.01 -25.93 152.80
CA ASP A 11 1.44 -26.62 151.64
C ASP A 11 2.19 -27.93 151.35
N GLU A 12 1.62 -29.06 151.77
CA GLU A 12 2.26 -30.38 151.63
C GLU A 12 2.33 -30.86 150.19
N CYS A 13 1.36 -30.47 149.34
CA CYS A 13 1.30 -30.87 147.93
C CYS A 13 2.42 -30.24 147.09
N THR A 14 2.87 -29.02 147.43
CA THR A 14 3.98 -28.35 146.73
C THR A 14 5.35 -28.68 147.33
N LYS A 15 5.39 -29.06 148.61
CA LYS A 15 6.63 -29.42 149.32
C LYS A 15 7.09 -30.85 149.04
N TYR A 16 6.16 -31.80 148.90
CA TYR A 16 6.45 -33.21 148.62
C TYR A 16 5.77 -33.62 147.31
N THR A 17 6.54 -33.74 146.22
CA THR A 17 6.03 -33.94 144.86
C THR A 17 5.42 -35.32 144.59
N THR A 18 5.54 -36.29 145.50
CA THR A 18 5.07 -37.68 145.32
C THR A 18 4.11 -38.12 146.43
N LEU A 19 3.34 -37.19 146.98
CA LEU A 19 2.49 -37.44 148.15
C LEU A 19 1.18 -38.15 147.79
N CYS A 20 0.55 -37.75 146.68
CA CYS A 20 -0.59 -38.45 146.08
C CYS A 20 -0.16 -39.08 144.76
N SER A 21 -0.69 -40.27 144.44
CA SER A 21 -0.42 -40.95 143.17
C SER A 21 -0.94 -40.18 141.94
N GLN A 22 -2.03 -39.42 142.11
CA GLN A 22 -2.62 -38.59 141.06
C GLN A 22 -2.81 -37.15 141.54
N ASN A 23 -4.03 -36.72 141.87
CA ASN A 23 -4.29 -35.33 142.27
C ASN A 23 -4.13 -35.16 143.79
N CYS A 24 -3.40 -34.12 144.19
CA CYS A 24 -3.26 -33.66 145.57
C CYS A 24 -3.89 -32.29 145.74
N THR A 25 -4.69 -32.10 146.78
CA THR A 25 -5.21 -30.78 147.16
C THR A 25 -4.86 -30.49 148.62
N ASN A 26 -4.20 -29.35 148.85
CA ASN A 26 -3.79 -28.92 150.19
C ASN A 26 -4.98 -28.39 150.99
N THR A 27 -5.03 -28.70 152.28
CA THR A 27 -6.07 -28.27 153.23
C THR A 27 -5.42 -27.71 154.50
N ASP A 28 -6.12 -26.87 155.25
CA ASP A 28 -5.54 -26.28 156.46
C ASP A 28 -5.26 -27.38 157.52
N GLY A 29 -3.98 -27.66 157.79
CA GLY A 29 -3.54 -28.74 158.68
C GLY A 29 -3.28 -30.11 158.03
N GLY A 30 -3.31 -30.23 156.69
CA GLY A 30 -2.93 -31.46 155.98
C GLY A 30 -3.32 -31.48 154.48
N TYR A 31 -3.42 -32.65 153.86
CA TYR A 31 -3.76 -32.77 152.44
C TYR A 31 -4.74 -33.93 152.18
N ILE A 32 -5.44 -33.88 151.03
CA ILE A 32 -6.28 -34.98 150.55
C ILE A 32 -5.94 -35.33 149.10
N CYS A 33 -6.03 -36.62 148.76
CA CYS A 33 -5.78 -37.14 147.41
C CYS A 33 -7.09 -37.49 146.70
N ALA A 34 -7.13 -37.28 145.38
CA ALA A 34 -8.26 -37.65 144.53
C ALA A 34 -7.77 -38.33 143.23
N CYS A 35 -8.60 -39.23 142.69
CA CYS A 35 -8.30 -40.00 141.49
C CYS A 35 -9.01 -39.43 140.26
N LEU A 36 -8.39 -39.62 139.08
CA LEU A 36 -9.00 -39.34 137.79
C LEU A 36 -10.15 -40.35 137.51
N PRO A 37 -11.13 -40.00 136.66
CA PRO A 37 -12.20 -40.92 136.27
C PRO A 37 -11.67 -42.24 135.72
N GLY A 38 -12.33 -43.37 136.05
CA GLY A 38 -11.84 -44.72 135.74
C GLY A 38 -10.92 -45.31 136.81
N TYR A 39 -10.66 -44.59 137.91
CA TYR A 39 -9.83 -45.05 139.03
C TYR A 39 -10.53 -44.81 140.36
N GLN A 40 -10.29 -45.68 141.34
CA GLN A 40 -10.77 -45.55 142.72
C GLN A 40 -9.61 -45.36 143.70
N LEU A 41 -9.84 -44.58 144.76
CA LEU A 41 -8.83 -44.33 145.79
C LEU A 41 -8.70 -45.57 146.67
N ALA A 42 -7.49 -46.12 146.76
CA ALA A 42 -7.16 -47.25 147.60
C ALA A 42 -7.29 -46.90 149.09
N GLU A 43 -7.35 -47.93 149.93
CA GLU A 43 -7.60 -47.80 151.37
C GLU A 43 -6.49 -47.02 152.11
N ASP A 44 -5.30 -46.91 151.52
CA ASP A 44 -4.19 -46.10 152.03
C ASP A 44 -4.42 -44.58 151.92
N GLY A 45 -5.47 -44.17 151.21
CA GLY A 45 -5.88 -42.77 151.05
C GLY A 45 -5.00 -41.96 150.08
N VAL A 46 -4.03 -42.57 149.39
CA VAL A 46 -3.07 -41.87 148.52
C VAL A 46 -2.86 -42.51 147.15
N THR A 47 -3.11 -43.82 147.01
CA THR A 47 -2.91 -44.58 145.78
C THR A 47 -4.22 -44.70 144.99
N CYS A 48 -4.19 -44.53 143.67
CA CYS A 48 -5.36 -44.67 142.80
C CYS A 48 -5.23 -45.93 141.94
N GLU A 49 -6.17 -46.86 142.10
CA GLU A 49 -6.21 -48.13 141.39
C GLU A 49 -7.31 -48.13 140.31
N ASP A 50 -7.10 -48.91 139.25
CA ASP A 50 -8.04 -49.03 138.14
C ASP A 50 -9.41 -49.55 138.60
N LEU A 51 -10.49 -48.92 138.14
CA LEU A 51 -11.86 -49.36 138.43
C LEU A 51 -12.34 -50.28 137.29
N ASN A 52 -12.50 -51.58 137.57
CA ASN A 52 -12.99 -52.50 136.56
C ASN A 52 -14.50 -52.32 136.31
N GLU A 53 -14.85 -51.66 135.21
CA GLU A 53 -16.26 -51.35 134.89
C GLU A 53 -17.05 -52.58 134.41
N CYS A 54 -16.38 -53.62 133.90
CA CYS A 54 -17.03 -54.85 133.44
C CYS A 54 -17.55 -55.74 134.59
N LEU A 55 -17.14 -55.48 135.83
CA LEU A 55 -17.57 -56.22 137.02
C LEU A 55 -18.57 -55.44 137.89
N GLN A 56 -19.04 -54.29 137.41
CA GLN A 56 -20.13 -53.55 138.05
C GLN A 56 -21.48 -54.22 137.76
N ASP A 57 -22.50 -53.94 138.58
CA ASP A 57 -23.82 -54.60 138.50
C ASP A 57 -24.52 -54.47 137.13
N GLU A 58 -24.24 -53.39 136.39
CA GLU A 58 -24.69 -53.19 135.01
C GLU A 58 -23.45 -53.14 134.10
N SER A 59 -23.22 -54.21 133.33
CA SER A 59 -22.12 -54.27 132.35
C SER A 59 -22.35 -53.20 131.27
N PRO A 60 -21.33 -52.40 130.93
CA PRO A 60 -21.50 -51.30 129.98
C PRO A 60 -21.58 -51.73 128.52
N CYS A 61 -21.34 -53.01 128.21
CA CYS A 61 -21.39 -53.59 126.87
C CYS A 61 -22.60 -54.52 126.73
N GLU A 62 -23.27 -54.50 125.57
CA GLU A 62 -24.42 -55.37 125.28
C GLU A 62 -24.04 -56.86 125.24
N GLN A 63 -22.88 -57.18 124.65
CA GLN A 63 -22.42 -58.56 124.51
C GLN A 63 -21.14 -58.83 125.31
N ILE A 64 -19.96 -58.47 124.80
CA ILE A 64 -18.68 -58.81 125.43
C ILE A 64 -18.00 -57.53 125.92
N CYS A 65 -17.71 -57.44 127.24
CA CYS A 65 -16.95 -56.37 127.87
C CYS A 65 -15.54 -56.85 128.26
N THR A 66 -14.51 -56.05 127.95
CA THR A 66 -13.14 -56.29 128.40
C THR A 66 -12.56 -55.05 129.08
N ASN A 67 -12.10 -55.20 130.32
CA ASN A 67 -11.54 -54.11 131.12
C ASN A 67 -10.15 -53.71 130.66
N THR A 68 -9.86 -52.40 130.69
CA THR A 68 -8.56 -51.81 130.38
C THR A 68 -8.16 -50.80 131.45
N ILE A 69 -6.88 -50.43 131.51
CA ILE A 69 -6.43 -49.51 132.57
C ILE A 69 -7.00 -48.10 132.31
N GLY A 70 -7.90 -47.65 133.17
CA GLY A 70 -8.65 -46.39 133.17
C GLY A 70 -9.95 -46.40 132.36
N SER A 71 -10.38 -47.54 131.78
CA SER A 71 -11.59 -47.64 130.94
C SER A 71 -11.94 -49.10 130.55
N PHE A 72 -12.92 -49.34 129.68
CA PHE A 72 -13.27 -50.65 129.13
C PHE A 72 -13.50 -50.59 127.62
N ILE A 73 -13.47 -51.74 126.94
CA ILE A 73 -13.84 -51.86 125.52
C ILE A 73 -14.93 -52.92 125.33
N CYS A 74 -15.81 -52.72 124.35
CA CYS A 74 -16.85 -53.69 124.00
C CYS A 74 -16.57 -54.38 122.66
N SER A 75 -17.02 -55.62 122.53
CA SER A 75 -16.98 -56.38 121.28
C SER A 75 -18.24 -57.26 121.12
N CYS A 76 -18.52 -57.66 119.87
CA CYS A 76 -19.66 -58.50 119.53
C CYS A 76 -19.24 -59.96 119.36
N ASP A 77 -20.13 -60.87 119.72
CA ASP A 77 -19.94 -62.31 119.60
C ASP A 77 -20.21 -62.77 118.16
N GLY A 78 -19.30 -63.58 117.62
CA GLY A 78 -19.38 -64.10 116.25
C GLY A 78 -19.11 -63.07 115.14
N ILE A 79 -19.35 -63.50 113.90
CA ILE A 79 -19.08 -62.71 112.68
C ILE A 79 -20.34 -62.08 112.07
N GLY A 80 -21.53 -62.41 112.57
CA GLY A 80 -22.83 -61.92 112.07
C GLY A 80 -23.29 -60.62 112.71
N PHE A 81 -22.51 -60.03 113.63
CA PHE A 81 -22.82 -58.78 114.31
C PHE A 81 -21.65 -57.81 114.22
N LYS A 82 -21.95 -56.51 114.19
CA LYS A 82 -20.95 -55.45 114.25
C LYS A 82 -21.23 -54.47 115.38
N LEU A 83 -20.16 -53.92 115.95
CA LEU A 83 -20.27 -52.94 117.01
C LEU A 83 -20.80 -51.61 116.44
N SER A 84 -21.84 -51.09 117.09
CA SER A 84 -22.49 -49.83 116.78
C SER A 84 -21.56 -48.64 117.08
N ARG A 85 -21.95 -47.45 116.63
CA ARG A 85 -21.15 -46.22 116.78
C ARG A 85 -21.01 -45.75 118.22
N ASP A 86 -21.91 -46.17 119.11
CA ASP A 86 -21.82 -45.93 120.56
C ASP A 86 -20.71 -46.74 121.24
N GLN A 87 -20.11 -47.69 120.51
CA GLN A 87 -19.08 -48.62 120.98
C GLN A 87 -19.55 -49.54 122.11
N THR A 88 -20.87 -49.72 122.29
CA THR A 88 -21.43 -50.57 123.34
C THR A 88 -22.50 -51.55 122.84
N THR A 89 -23.19 -51.22 121.75
CA THR A 89 -24.31 -52.00 121.19
C THR A 89 -23.87 -52.84 119.98
N CYS A 90 -24.40 -54.05 119.80
CA CYS A 90 -24.06 -54.96 118.71
C CYS A 90 -25.25 -55.14 117.76
N ILE A 91 -25.07 -54.73 116.49
CA ILE A 91 -26.12 -54.78 115.47
C ILE A 91 -25.87 -55.90 114.46
N ASP A 92 -26.95 -56.55 114.04
CA ASP A 92 -26.96 -57.61 113.02
C ASP A 92 -26.38 -57.11 111.69
N ILE A 93 -25.54 -57.92 111.06
CA ILE A 93 -25.00 -57.67 109.71
C ILE A 93 -25.98 -58.28 108.71
N ASN A 94 -26.55 -57.47 107.83
CA ASN A 94 -27.38 -58.00 106.75
C ASN A 94 -26.50 -58.48 105.59
N GLU A 95 -26.17 -59.77 105.55
CA GLU A 95 -25.25 -60.33 104.54
C GLU A 95 -25.83 -60.29 103.12
N CYS A 96 -27.16 -60.19 102.97
CA CYS A 96 -27.79 -60.02 101.66
C CYS A 96 -27.56 -58.64 101.04
N MET A 97 -27.07 -57.65 101.82
CA MET A 97 -26.89 -56.26 101.37
C MET A 97 -25.42 -55.81 101.37
N GLU A 98 -24.49 -56.62 101.89
CA GLU A 98 -23.06 -56.32 101.91
C GLU A 98 -22.37 -56.92 100.67
N GLY A 99 -21.86 -56.05 99.79
CA GLY A 99 -20.76 -56.29 98.82
C GLY A 99 -20.87 -57.44 97.80
N ASP A 100 -20.95 -58.68 98.26
CA ASP A 100 -21.03 -59.92 97.47
C ASP A 100 -22.19 -60.76 98.02
N ASN A 101 -23.33 -60.73 97.34
CA ASN A 101 -24.52 -61.51 97.73
C ASN A 101 -24.16 -63.01 97.79
N PRO A 102 -24.27 -63.67 98.96
CA PRO A 102 -23.79 -65.04 99.14
C PRO A 102 -24.68 -66.10 98.47
N CYS A 103 -25.88 -65.73 98.02
CA CYS A 103 -26.80 -66.61 97.30
C CYS A 103 -26.80 -66.33 95.79
N PRO A 104 -26.84 -67.35 94.90
CA PRO A 104 -26.87 -67.16 93.45
C PRO A 104 -28.16 -66.53 92.92
N ASN A 105 -29.26 -66.51 93.69
CA ASN A 105 -30.53 -65.88 93.30
C ASN A 105 -31.17 -65.05 94.43
N ILE A 106 -31.95 -65.69 95.32
CA ILE A 106 -32.70 -64.99 96.37
C ILE A 106 -32.01 -65.26 97.72
N CYS A 107 -31.67 -64.19 98.44
CA CYS A 107 -31.10 -64.19 99.78
C CYS A 107 -32.09 -63.59 100.77
N ILE A 108 -32.34 -64.25 101.89
CA ILE A 108 -33.22 -63.81 102.98
C ILE A 108 -32.38 -63.62 104.25
N ASN A 109 -32.31 -62.40 104.78
CA ASN A 109 -31.55 -62.08 106.01
C ASN A 109 -32.26 -62.57 107.28
N THR A 110 -31.51 -63.16 108.20
CA THR A 110 -31.97 -63.61 109.52
C THR A 110 -31.02 -63.10 110.62
N ILE A 111 -31.46 -63.07 111.88
CA ILE A 111 -30.60 -62.53 112.96
C ILE A 111 -29.39 -63.45 113.15
N GLY A 112 -28.19 -62.94 112.87
CA GLY A 112 -26.90 -63.59 112.90
C GLY A 112 -26.52 -64.44 111.68
N SER A 113 -27.37 -64.53 110.63
CA SER A 113 -27.11 -65.35 109.40
C SER A 113 -28.10 -65.09 108.23
N PHE A 114 -28.05 -65.87 107.14
CA PHE A 114 -28.95 -65.75 105.96
C PHE A 114 -29.39 -67.11 105.36
N LEU A 115 -30.41 -67.11 104.48
CA LEU A 115 -30.94 -68.31 103.77
C LEU A 115 -31.09 -68.08 102.25
N CYS A 116 -30.81 -69.10 101.41
CA CYS A 116 -30.95 -69.05 99.94
C CYS A 116 -32.15 -69.85 99.39
N ASP A 117 -32.79 -69.37 98.31
CA ASP A 117 -33.90 -70.04 97.60
C ASP A 117 -33.57 -70.33 96.11
N CYS A 118 -33.89 -71.55 95.63
CA CYS A 118 -33.37 -72.18 94.40
C CYS A 118 -34.46 -72.58 93.37
N ASP A 119 -35.51 -71.77 93.20
CA ASP A 119 -36.72 -72.10 92.43
C ASP A 119 -36.59 -71.99 90.88
N ARG A 120 -35.37 -72.13 90.32
CA ARG A 120 -35.15 -72.10 88.84
C ARG A 120 -35.09 -73.51 88.23
N PRO A 121 -35.70 -73.75 87.06
CA PRO A 121 -35.55 -75.01 86.32
C PRO A 121 -34.08 -75.23 85.93
N GLY A 122 -33.59 -76.47 86.05
CA GLY A 122 -32.19 -76.84 85.78
C GLY A 122 -31.29 -76.89 87.02
N TYR A 123 -31.79 -76.54 88.21
CA TYR A 123 -31.04 -76.61 89.47
C TYR A 123 -31.83 -77.30 90.59
N ILE A 124 -31.13 -77.90 91.55
CA ILE A 124 -31.67 -78.50 92.76
C ILE A 124 -30.96 -77.97 94.01
N LEU A 125 -31.62 -77.96 95.17
CA LEU A 125 -31.01 -77.54 96.42
C LEU A 125 -29.93 -78.54 96.86
N ALA A 126 -28.72 -78.05 97.16
CA ALA A 126 -27.64 -78.87 97.71
C ALA A 126 -28.08 -79.51 99.03
N SER A 127 -27.63 -80.74 99.30
CA SER A 127 -28.09 -81.53 100.47
C SER A 127 -27.79 -80.88 101.84
N ASP A 128 -26.90 -79.90 101.89
CA ASP A 128 -26.50 -79.13 103.08
C ASP A 128 -27.12 -77.72 103.13
N ALA A 129 -28.05 -77.41 102.23
CA ALA A 129 -28.68 -76.09 102.08
C ALA A 129 -27.70 -74.92 101.87
N SER A 130 -26.46 -75.21 101.44
CA SER A 130 -25.42 -74.21 101.21
C SER A 130 -25.54 -73.47 99.86
N GLY A 131 -26.40 -73.95 98.95
CA GLY A 131 -26.59 -73.35 97.63
C GLY A 131 -27.38 -74.23 96.65
N CYS A 132 -27.39 -73.87 95.36
CA CYS A 132 -28.05 -74.62 94.29
C CYS A 132 -27.03 -75.39 93.44
N GLU A 133 -27.27 -76.68 93.19
CA GLU A 133 -26.49 -77.55 92.31
C GLU A 133 -27.17 -77.72 90.93
N ASP A 134 -26.36 -77.80 89.88
CA ASP A 134 -26.80 -77.95 88.49
C ASP A 134 -27.30 -79.37 88.17
N ILE A 135 -28.42 -79.50 87.47
CA ILE A 135 -28.94 -80.79 87.00
C ILE A 135 -28.16 -81.21 85.74
N ASN A 136 -27.46 -82.34 85.79
CA ASN A 136 -26.77 -82.84 84.60
C ASN A 136 -27.74 -83.55 83.62
N GLU A 137 -28.33 -82.81 82.68
CA GLU A 137 -29.32 -83.37 81.75
C GLU A 137 -28.70 -84.31 80.70
N CYS A 138 -27.39 -84.21 80.43
CA CYS A 138 -26.70 -85.13 79.51
C CYS A 138 -26.72 -86.58 79.97
N SER A 139 -26.96 -86.84 81.26
CA SER A 139 -27.15 -88.19 81.81
C SER A 139 -28.30 -88.95 81.13
N SER A 140 -29.28 -88.24 80.58
CA SER A 140 -30.44 -88.81 79.88
C SER A 140 -30.22 -89.06 78.39
N SER A 141 -29.03 -88.79 77.86
CA SER A 141 -28.70 -88.83 76.41
C SER A 141 -29.69 -88.07 75.50
N PRO A 142 -29.94 -86.77 75.74
CA PRO A 142 -30.94 -85.99 75.01
C PRO A 142 -30.50 -85.56 73.59
N CYS A 143 -29.22 -85.69 73.25
CA CYS A 143 -28.64 -85.28 71.98
C CYS A 143 -28.42 -86.48 71.03
N PRO A 144 -28.66 -86.34 69.71
CA PRO A 144 -28.41 -87.43 68.75
C PRO A 144 -26.92 -87.70 68.49
N HIS A 145 -26.03 -86.76 68.84
CA HIS A 145 -24.58 -86.89 68.68
C HIS A 145 -23.86 -86.74 70.04
N ALA A 146 -23.18 -85.61 70.28
CA ALA A 146 -22.49 -85.36 71.54
C ALA A 146 -23.28 -84.35 72.40
N CYS A 147 -23.35 -84.59 73.71
CA CYS A 147 -23.98 -83.70 74.69
C CYS A 147 -22.91 -83.13 75.63
N ILE A 148 -22.96 -81.83 75.90
CA ILE A 148 -22.12 -81.16 76.90
C ILE A 148 -23.03 -80.51 77.93
N ASN A 149 -22.87 -80.88 79.20
CA ASN A 149 -23.62 -80.27 80.30
C ASN A 149 -23.11 -78.86 80.56
N THR A 150 -24.02 -77.92 80.78
CA THR A 150 -23.72 -76.52 81.08
C THR A 150 -24.49 -76.07 82.32
N PRO A 151 -24.06 -75.04 83.04
CA PRO A 151 -24.83 -74.57 84.18
C PRO A 151 -26.26 -74.15 83.77
N GLY A 152 -27.27 -74.84 84.29
CA GLY A 152 -28.70 -74.66 84.12
C GLY A 152 -29.31 -75.29 82.87
N SER A 153 -28.54 -76.01 82.05
CA SER A 153 -28.98 -76.62 80.77
C SER A 153 -27.91 -77.54 80.18
N TYR A 154 -28.20 -78.22 79.07
CA TYR A 154 -27.19 -78.90 78.24
C TYR A 154 -27.08 -78.26 76.85
N LYS A 155 -26.03 -78.61 76.09
CA LYS A 155 -25.90 -78.27 74.66
C LYS A 155 -25.51 -79.48 73.83
N CYS A 156 -26.09 -79.60 72.64
CA CYS A 156 -25.72 -80.63 71.68
C CYS A 156 -24.65 -80.12 70.70
N VAL A 157 -23.64 -80.94 70.44
CA VAL A 157 -22.55 -80.65 69.49
C VAL A 157 -22.65 -81.58 68.30
N CYS A 158 -22.59 -80.99 67.11
CA CYS A 158 -22.71 -81.69 65.85
C CYS A 158 -21.34 -82.16 65.31
N PRO A 159 -21.29 -83.25 64.52
CA PRO A 159 -20.05 -83.75 63.93
C PRO A 159 -19.50 -82.80 62.85
N ALA A 160 -18.22 -82.98 62.50
CA ALA A 160 -17.56 -82.23 61.43
C ALA A 160 -18.38 -82.25 60.12
N GLY A 161 -18.49 -81.10 59.47
CA GLY A 161 -19.35 -80.87 58.31
C GLY A 161 -20.78 -80.41 58.62
N PHE A 162 -21.20 -80.34 59.88
CA PHE A 162 -22.54 -79.88 60.26
C PHE A 162 -22.45 -78.66 61.18
N SER A 163 -23.35 -77.69 61.08
CA SER A 163 -23.43 -76.57 62.03
C SER A 163 -24.09 -77.01 63.33
N ASP A 164 -23.68 -76.39 64.45
CA ASP A 164 -24.35 -76.62 65.73
C ASP A 164 -25.82 -76.10 65.68
N PRO A 165 -26.74 -76.73 66.42
CA PRO A 165 -28.17 -76.40 66.37
C PRO A 165 -28.44 -75.00 66.97
N PRO A 166 -29.42 -74.23 66.45
CA PRO A 166 -29.85 -72.97 67.05
C PRO A 166 -30.57 -73.20 68.40
N GLU A 167 -30.53 -72.21 69.30
CA GLU A 167 -31.01 -72.31 70.71
C GLU A 167 -32.44 -72.85 70.88
N ASN A 168 -33.33 -72.62 69.90
CA ASN A 168 -34.74 -73.06 69.94
C ASN A 168 -34.99 -74.50 69.45
N ASN A 169 -33.99 -75.21 68.91
CA ASN A 169 -34.15 -76.60 68.47
C ASN A 169 -32.83 -77.38 68.58
N GLN A 170 -32.44 -77.70 69.82
CA GLN A 170 -31.12 -78.22 70.19
C GLN A 170 -30.80 -79.63 69.64
N THR A 171 -31.66 -80.28 68.86
CA THR A 171 -31.46 -81.66 68.40
C THR A 171 -31.12 -81.80 66.92
N VAL A 172 -31.16 -80.72 66.12
CA VAL A 172 -31.00 -80.79 64.66
C VAL A 172 -29.64 -80.27 64.19
N CYS A 173 -28.86 -81.13 63.54
CA CYS A 173 -27.60 -80.79 62.88
C CYS A 173 -27.83 -80.52 61.40
N ASN A 174 -27.55 -79.30 60.93
CA ASN A 174 -27.66 -78.95 59.51
C ASN A 174 -26.30 -79.09 58.82
N GLU A 175 -26.27 -79.62 57.60
CA GLU A 175 -25.02 -79.67 56.82
C GLU A 175 -24.49 -78.26 56.53
N CYS A 176 -23.17 -78.08 56.58
CA CYS A 176 -22.54 -76.84 56.16
C CYS A 176 -22.86 -76.57 54.67
N PRO A 177 -23.33 -75.36 54.32
CA PRO A 177 -23.70 -75.01 52.94
C PRO A 177 -22.48 -74.94 52.01
N HIS A 178 -22.72 -74.93 50.70
CA HIS A 178 -21.66 -74.75 49.69
C HIS A 178 -20.77 -73.54 50.01
N GLY A 179 -19.46 -73.70 49.80
CA GLY A 179 -18.47 -72.66 50.06
C GLY A 179 -18.09 -72.55 51.53
N THR A 180 -18.54 -73.49 52.36
CA THR A 180 -18.15 -73.58 53.77
C THR A 180 -17.75 -75.00 54.14
N TYR A 181 -16.92 -75.15 55.17
CA TYR A 181 -16.50 -76.43 55.73
C TYR A 181 -16.40 -76.32 57.25
N ARG A 182 -16.52 -77.44 57.97
CA ARG A 182 -16.28 -77.49 59.42
C ARG A 182 -15.35 -78.66 59.74
N SER A 183 -14.15 -78.40 60.23
CA SER A 183 -13.25 -79.45 60.73
C SER A 183 -13.62 -79.87 62.16
N LYS A 184 -12.91 -80.85 62.73
CA LYS A 184 -13.18 -81.32 64.10
C LYS A 184 -12.84 -80.28 65.17
N GLU A 185 -11.95 -79.35 64.83
CA GLU A 185 -11.45 -78.29 65.69
C GLU A 185 -12.32 -77.01 65.60
N ASP A 186 -13.26 -76.97 64.66
CA ASP A 186 -14.09 -75.80 64.38
C ASP A 186 -15.43 -75.85 65.12
N THR A 187 -15.79 -74.74 65.76
CA THR A 187 -17.07 -74.56 66.46
C THR A 187 -18.21 -74.16 65.53
N SER A 188 -17.93 -73.81 64.27
CA SER A 188 -18.94 -73.43 63.27
C SER A 188 -18.42 -73.64 61.84
N CYS A 189 -19.31 -73.63 60.84
CA CYS A 189 -18.93 -73.73 59.44
C CYS A 189 -18.07 -72.52 59.03
N ARG A 190 -16.79 -72.76 58.73
CA ARG A 190 -15.85 -71.78 58.21
C ARG A 190 -16.06 -71.58 56.71
N ARG A 191 -15.92 -70.33 56.25
CA ARG A 191 -15.94 -70.02 54.81
C ARG A 191 -14.65 -70.50 54.16
N CYS A 192 -14.77 -71.01 52.93
CA CYS A 192 -13.63 -71.30 52.09
C CYS A 192 -12.80 -70.02 51.81
N PRO A 193 -11.47 -70.16 51.58
CA PRO A 193 -10.62 -69.05 51.15
C PRO A 193 -11.16 -68.31 49.90
N PRO A 194 -10.77 -67.04 49.67
CA PRO A 194 -11.20 -66.30 48.49
C PRO A 194 -10.97 -67.07 47.19
N ARG A 195 -11.92 -67.00 46.25
CA ARG A 195 -11.89 -67.67 44.94
C ARG A 195 -11.87 -69.21 45.00
N THR A 196 -12.28 -69.79 46.14
CA THR A 196 -12.51 -71.23 46.27
C THR A 196 -13.96 -71.53 46.66
N ASN A 197 -14.45 -72.71 46.29
CA ASN A 197 -15.79 -73.18 46.64
C ASN A 197 -15.78 -74.71 46.87
N THR A 198 -16.76 -75.23 47.62
CA THR A 198 -16.94 -76.67 47.80
C THR A 198 -17.88 -77.24 46.74
N THR A 199 -17.59 -78.44 46.25
CA THR A 199 -18.44 -79.16 45.29
C THR A 199 -19.63 -79.86 45.93
N SER A 200 -19.64 -79.98 47.26
CA SER A 200 -20.69 -80.62 48.05
C SER A 200 -20.95 -79.87 49.36
N THR A 201 -22.19 -79.98 49.87
CA THR A 201 -22.55 -79.61 51.24
C THR A 201 -21.92 -80.57 52.25
N GLY A 202 -21.84 -80.18 53.52
CA GLY A 202 -21.34 -81.08 54.56
C GLY A 202 -19.81 -81.25 54.58
N SER A 203 -19.07 -80.33 53.94
CA SER A 203 -17.62 -80.45 53.78
C SER A 203 -16.87 -80.42 55.12
N ARG A 204 -15.99 -81.40 55.33
CA ARG A 204 -15.33 -81.66 56.64
C ARG A 204 -13.91 -81.09 56.78
N SER A 205 -13.38 -80.46 55.74
CA SER A 205 -11.99 -79.97 55.70
C SER A 205 -11.82 -78.88 54.64
N ILE A 206 -10.86 -77.98 54.87
CA ILE A 206 -10.44 -76.93 53.92
C ILE A 206 -9.98 -77.51 52.58
N LYS A 207 -9.51 -78.76 52.53
CA LYS A 207 -9.13 -79.43 51.28
C LYS A 207 -10.29 -79.65 50.31
N ALA A 208 -11.53 -79.53 50.79
CA ALA A 208 -12.73 -79.57 49.95
C ALA A 208 -12.98 -78.23 49.20
N CYS A 209 -12.30 -77.15 49.58
CA CYS A 209 -12.35 -75.86 48.91
C CYS A 209 -11.43 -75.90 47.68
N LEU A 210 -12.02 -76.02 46.50
CA LEU A 210 -11.30 -76.04 45.23
C LEU A 210 -11.40 -74.67 44.56
N CYS A 211 -10.40 -74.30 43.74
CA CYS A 211 -10.48 -73.06 42.95
C CYS A 211 -11.73 -73.09 42.07
N VAL A 212 -12.45 -71.97 42.06
CA VAL A 212 -13.59 -71.78 41.16
C VAL A 212 -13.09 -71.71 39.71
N SER A 213 -13.97 -71.99 38.74
CA SER A 213 -13.62 -71.91 37.32
C SER A 213 -13.00 -70.55 36.96
N GLY A 214 -11.96 -70.55 36.12
CA GLY A 214 -11.15 -69.37 35.80
C GLY A 214 -9.93 -69.17 36.70
N TYR A 215 -9.73 -70.01 37.72
CA TYR A 215 -8.58 -69.93 38.61
C TYR A 215 -7.88 -71.28 38.77
N GLN A 216 -6.56 -71.25 38.89
CA GLN A 216 -5.72 -72.42 39.15
C GLN A 216 -4.98 -72.29 40.47
N SER A 217 -4.63 -73.43 41.07
CA SER A 217 -3.80 -73.45 42.27
C SER A 217 -2.42 -72.89 41.97
N ASP A 218 -1.92 -72.04 42.85
CA ASP A 218 -0.54 -71.56 42.81
C ASP A 218 0.49 -72.73 42.77
N PRO A 219 1.54 -72.66 41.93
CA PRO A 219 2.53 -73.73 41.77
C PRO A 219 3.28 -74.11 43.06
N LEU A 220 3.35 -73.21 44.06
CA LEU A 220 3.99 -73.49 45.34
C LEU A 220 3.07 -74.21 46.34
N GLY A 221 1.82 -74.52 45.97
CA GLY A 221 0.91 -75.28 46.83
C GLY A 221 0.41 -74.50 48.05
N SER A 222 0.46 -73.16 47.99
CA SER A 222 0.11 -72.24 49.08
C SER A 222 -1.40 -72.16 49.37
N GLY A 223 -2.24 -72.85 48.59
CA GLY A 223 -3.71 -72.83 48.73
C GLY A 223 -4.37 -71.56 48.18
N LEU A 224 -3.60 -70.69 47.53
CA LEU A 224 -4.09 -69.51 46.83
C LEU A 224 -4.49 -69.86 45.39
N CYS A 225 -5.62 -69.32 44.95
CA CYS A 225 -6.10 -69.47 43.59
C CYS A 225 -5.68 -68.25 42.77
N LEU A 226 -4.82 -68.49 41.78
CA LEU A 226 -4.37 -67.51 40.82
C LEU A 226 -5.25 -67.53 39.59
N ASP A 227 -5.48 -66.34 39.04
CA ASP A 227 -6.21 -66.17 37.79
C ASP A 227 -5.54 -66.95 36.65
N ILE A 228 -6.32 -67.71 35.89
CA ILE A 228 -5.81 -68.37 34.69
C ILE A 228 -5.78 -67.31 33.60
N ASN A 229 -4.59 -66.96 33.11
CA ASN A 229 -4.51 -66.05 31.98
C ASN A 229 -4.90 -66.78 30.69
N GLU A 230 -6.18 -66.78 30.32
CA GLU A 230 -6.69 -67.51 29.15
C GLU A 230 -6.10 -66.99 27.83
N CYS A 231 -5.67 -65.72 27.80
CA CYS A 231 -5.02 -65.12 26.64
C CYS A 231 -3.59 -65.64 26.44
N SER A 232 -2.84 -65.89 27.53
CA SER A 232 -1.47 -66.42 27.44
C SER A 232 -1.42 -67.90 27.04
N ILE A 233 -2.45 -68.67 27.41
CA ILE A 233 -2.54 -70.09 27.06
C ILE A 233 -3.32 -70.36 25.76
N GLY A 234 -3.84 -69.30 25.11
CA GLY A 234 -4.57 -69.40 23.85
C GLY A 234 -5.91 -70.13 23.96
N ALA A 235 -6.53 -70.14 25.15
CA ALA A 235 -7.81 -70.82 25.36
C ALA A 235 -8.99 -70.07 24.70
N LEU A 236 -8.87 -68.74 24.54
CA LEU A 236 -9.84 -67.91 23.85
C LEU A 236 -9.32 -67.53 22.46
N GLN A 237 -9.93 -68.09 21.41
CA GLN A 237 -9.56 -67.86 19.99
C GLN A 237 -10.10 -66.53 19.46
N CYS A 238 -9.68 -65.41 20.06
CA CYS A 238 -10.08 -64.09 19.61
C CYS A 238 -9.53 -63.79 18.22
N GLU A 239 -10.37 -63.27 17.32
CA GLU A 239 -9.92 -62.82 16.01
C GLU A 239 -8.95 -61.63 16.10
N HIS A 240 -9.21 -60.70 17.03
CA HIS A 240 -8.39 -59.52 17.27
C HIS A 240 -7.62 -59.63 18.59
N SER A 241 -8.09 -58.96 19.64
CA SER A 241 -7.36 -58.82 20.89
C SER A 241 -8.06 -59.61 22.00
N CYS A 242 -7.30 -60.37 22.77
CA CYS A 242 -7.78 -61.02 24.00
C CYS A 242 -7.38 -60.15 25.19
N VAL A 243 -8.34 -59.86 26.07
CA VAL A 243 -8.10 -59.14 27.32
C VAL A 243 -8.38 -60.09 28.47
N ASN A 244 -7.32 -60.38 29.23
CA ASN A 244 -7.43 -61.18 30.43
C ASN A 244 -8.11 -60.36 31.52
N THR A 245 -9.17 -60.90 32.11
CA THR A 245 -9.90 -60.29 33.21
C THR A 245 -9.91 -61.23 34.41
N GLU A 246 -10.30 -60.72 35.57
CA GLU A 246 -10.24 -61.50 36.79
C GLU A 246 -11.29 -62.64 36.76
N GLY A 247 -10.83 -63.88 36.59
CA GLY A 247 -11.62 -65.12 36.52
C GLY A 247 -12.17 -65.48 35.14
N SER A 248 -11.81 -64.74 34.10
CA SER A 248 -12.20 -65.01 32.71
C SER A 248 -11.40 -64.15 31.74
N ALA A 249 -11.47 -64.43 30.44
CA ALA A 249 -11.03 -63.49 29.41
C ALA A 249 -12.17 -63.16 28.45
N HIS A 250 -12.07 -62.01 27.79
CA HIS A 250 -12.98 -61.64 26.71
C HIS A 250 -12.23 -61.08 25.51
N CYS A 251 -12.84 -61.20 24.34
CA CYS A 251 -12.29 -60.63 23.12
C CYS A 251 -12.72 -59.18 22.97
N THR A 252 -11.80 -58.36 22.47
CA THR A 252 -12.03 -56.98 22.08
C THR A 252 -11.61 -56.78 20.64
N CYS A 253 -12.37 -55.95 19.94
CA CYS A 253 -12.10 -55.65 18.55
C CYS A 253 -11.27 -54.38 18.41
N LYS A 254 -10.43 -54.33 17.38
CA LYS A 254 -9.76 -53.09 16.95
C LYS A 254 -10.82 -52.02 16.62
N PRO A 255 -10.49 -50.72 16.75
CA PRO A 255 -11.40 -49.64 16.36
C PRO A 255 -11.94 -49.84 14.93
N GLY A 256 -13.22 -49.52 14.71
CA GLY A 256 -13.92 -49.75 13.44
C GLY A 256 -14.56 -51.13 13.29
N PHE A 257 -14.34 -52.05 14.23
CA PHE A 257 -14.96 -53.38 14.22
C PHE A 257 -15.84 -53.58 15.45
N LEU A 258 -16.98 -54.26 15.28
CA LEU A 258 -17.88 -54.65 16.35
C LEU A 258 -17.73 -56.13 16.66
N LEU A 259 -17.78 -56.48 17.95
CA LEU A 259 -17.75 -57.87 18.38
C LEU A 259 -19.07 -58.54 17.99
N ASP A 260 -18.97 -59.61 17.23
CA ASP A 260 -20.10 -60.44 16.81
C ASP A 260 -20.76 -61.10 18.03
N PRO A 261 -22.06 -61.44 18.00
CA PRO A 261 -22.74 -62.13 19.10
C PRO A 261 -22.07 -63.43 19.55
N ASN A 262 -21.23 -64.05 18.72
CA ASN A 262 -20.44 -65.22 19.09
C ASN A 262 -19.29 -64.92 20.08
N GLY A 263 -19.01 -63.64 20.37
CA GLY A 263 -18.05 -63.19 21.37
C GLY A 263 -16.57 -63.33 20.99
N VAL A 264 -16.23 -63.77 19.77
CA VAL A 264 -14.85 -64.03 19.34
C VAL A 264 -14.49 -63.42 17.98
N THR A 265 -15.48 -63.20 17.12
CA THR A 265 -15.30 -62.67 15.77
C THR A 265 -15.56 -61.17 15.75
N CYS A 266 -14.77 -60.43 15.00
CA CYS A 266 -14.87 -58.99 14.87
C CYS A 266 -15.37 -58.62 13.48
N LYS A 267 -16.59 -58.14 13.40
CA LYS A 267 -17.21 -57.74 12.16
C LYS A 267 -16.95 -56.26 11.87
N ASP A 268 -16.52 -55.98 10.65
CA ASP A 268 -16.30 -54.62 10.17
C ASP A 268 -17.59 -53.78 10.27
N THR A 269 -17.45 -52.57 10.82
CA THR A 269 -18.55 -51.62 10.91
C THR A 269 -18.64 -50.87 9.60
N ASN A 270 -19.72 -51.03 8.85
CA ASN A 270 -19.87 -50.26 7.62
C ASN A 270 -20.32 -48.83 7.92
N GLU A 271 -19.38 -47.90 8.05
CA GLU A 271 -19.71 -46.50 8.34
C GLU A 271 -20.44 -45.82 7.17
N CYS A 272 -20.23 -46.28 5.94
CA CYS A 272 -20.93 -45.77 4.75
C CYS A 272 -22.42 -46.07 4.75
N ALA A 273 -22.88 -47.11 5.46
CA ALA A 273 -24.29 -47.48 5.54
C ALA A 273 -25.15 -46.41 6.24
N LYS A 274 -24.54 -45.55 7.07
CA LYS A 274 -25.22 -44.48 7.79
C LYS A 274 -24.80 -43.12 7.24
N HIS A 275 -25.74 -42.37 6.66
CA HIS A 275 -25.51 -41.02 6.12
C HIS A 275 -24.25 -40.93 5.22
N ASN A 276 -23.99 -41.96 4.40
CA ASN A 276 -22.82 -42.02 3.50
C ASN A 276 -21.48 -41.78 4.23
N GLY A 277 -21.33 -42.20 5.49
CA GLY A 277 -20.14 -41.93 6.30
C GLY A 277 -19.85 -40.44 6.55
N GLY A 278 -20.79 -39.54 6.23
CA GLY A 278 -20.54 -38.10 6.21
C GLY A 278 -19.77 -37.60 4.99
N CYS A 279 -19.49 -38.47 4.01
CA CYS A 279 -18.86 -38.08 2.75
C CYS A 279 -19.81 -37.25 1.89
N GLU A 280 -19.31 -36.16 1.31
CA GLU A 280 -20.07 -35.33 0.39
C GLU A 280 -20.42 -36.07 -0.91
N HIS A 281 -19.46 -36.83 -1.46
CA HIS A 281 -19.62 -37.58 -2.70
C HIS A 281 -19.81 -39.08 -2.46
N LYS A 282 -18.74 -39.88 -2.56
CA LYS A 282 -18.80 -41.33 -2.48
C LYS A 282 -18.06 -41.79 -1.23
N CYS A 283 -18.72 -42.56 -0.38
CA CYS A 283 -18.07 -43.26 0.72
C CYS A 283 -17.61 -44.64 0.25
N VAL A 284 -16.38 -45.02 0.61
CA VAL A 284 -15.84 -46.37 0.39
C VAL A 284 -15.51 -46.97 1.75
N ASN A 285 -16.23 -48.04 2.07
CA ASN A 285 -16.02 -48.78 3.30
C ASN A 285 -14.77 -49.66 3.18
N THR A 286 -13.90 -49.62 4.17
CA THR A 286 -12.69 -50.44 4.25
C THR A 286 -12.67 -51.20 5.58
N PRO A 287 -11.91 -52.29 5.71
CA PRO A 287 -11.81 -52.98 6.99
C PRO A 287 -11.27 -52.04 8.10
N GLY A 288 -12.11 -51.72 9.09
CA GLY A 288 -11.79 -50.92 10.28
C GLY A 288 -11.92 -49.40 10.12
N SER A 289 -12.34 -48.92 8.95
CA SER A 289 -12.49 -47.49 8.66
C SER A 289 -13.26 -47.29 7.36
N PHE A 290 -13.56 -46.06 7.03
CA PHE A 290 -14.00 -45.68 5.69
C PHE A 290 -13.15 -44.52 5.16
N TYR A 291 -13.23 -44.26 3.87
CA TYR A 291 -12.69 -43.04 3.29
C TYR A 291 -13.64 -42.50 2.21
N CYS A 292 -13.54 -41.19 1.98
CA CYS A 292 -14.36 -40.51 0.99
C CYS A 292 -13.60 -40.36 -0.34
N GLU A 293 -14.29 -40.61 -1.43
CA GLU A 293 -13.84 -40.37 -2.80
C GLU A 293 -14.70 -39.29 -3.44
N CYS A 294 -14.04 -38.34 -4.11
CA CYS A 294 -14.73 -37.35 -4.92
C CYS A 294 -15.05 -37.91 -6.31
N ARG A 295 -16.24 -37.58 -6.82
CA ARG A 295 -16.67 -38.02 -8.16
C ARG A 295 -15.95 -37.20 -9.22
N GLY A 296 -15.40 -37.88 -10.23
CA GLY A 296 -14.70 -37.23 -11.34
C GLY A 296 -13.28 -36.76 -10.97
N LYS A 297 -12.59 -36.15 -11.94
CA LYS A 297 -11.20 -35.68 -11.77
C LYS A 297 -11.10 -34.22 -11.32
N ASN A 298 -12.22 -33.50 -11.34
CA ASN A 298 -12.30 -32.05 -11.10
C ASN A 298 -12.51 -31.71 -9.62
N TYR A 299 -12.56 -32.70 -8.74
CA TYR A 299 -12.77 -32.53 -7.31
C TYR A 299 -11.69 -33.27 -6.54
N LYS A 300 -11.11 -32.61 -5.54
CA LYS A 300 -10.15 -33.19 -4.61
C LYS A 300 -10.79 -33.29 -3.23
N LEU A 301 -10.33 -34.25 -2.45
CA LEU A 301 -10.75 -34.37 -1.06
C LEU A 301 -10.14 -33.22 -0.25
N ALA A 302 -10.99 -32.47 0.46
CA ALA A 302 -10.60 -31.39 1.36
C ALA A 302 -9.76 -31.92 2.54
N GLU A 303 -9.07 -31.04 3.26
CA GLU A 303 -8.25 -31.43 4.44
C GLU A 303 -9.06 -32.14 5.53
N ASN A 304 -10.37 -31.87 5.61
CA ASN A 304 -11.25 -32.54 6.55
C ASN A 304 -11.54 -34.02 6.20
N GLY A 305 -11.10 -34.50 5.04
CA GLY A 305 -11.28 -35.89 4.59
C GLY A 305 -12.72 -36.27 4.22
N LEU A 306 -13.67 -35.32 4.22
CA LEU A 306 -15.11 -35.57 4.05
C LEU A 306 -15.72 -34.79 2.86
N SER A 307 -15.29 -33.54 2.69
CA SER A 307 -15.80 -32.61 1.68
C SER A 307 -14.99 -32.69 0.39
N CYS A 308 -15.64 -32.43 -0.73
CA CYS A 308 -15.03 -32.42 -2.04
C CYS A 308 -14.91 -31.00 -2.56
N GLU A 309 -13.68 -30.50 -2.59
CA GLU A 309 -13.37 -29.18 -3.11
C GLU A 309 -13.09 -29.27 -4.60
N ASP A 310 -13.59 -28.27 -5.33
CA ASP A 310 -13.28 -28.07 -6.73
C ASP A 310 -11.75 -27.91 -6.93
N VAL A 311 -11.19 -28.68 -7.85
CA VAL A 311 -9.79 -28.59 -8.24
C VAL A 311 -9.68 -27.40 -9.18
N ASN A 312 -8.96 -26.36 -8.77
CA ASN A 312 -8.72 -25.25 -9.68
C ASN A 312 -7.75 -25.65 -10.80
N GLU A 313 -8.28 -26.09 -11.93
CA GLU A 313 -7.45 -26.54 -13.05
C GLU A 313 -6.69 -25.38 -13.71
N CYS A 314 -7.10 -24.12 -13.50
CA CYS A 314 -6.36 -22.94 -13.99
C CYS A 314 -5.00 -22.73 -13.31
N ASN A 315 -4.76 -23.37 -12.15
CA ASN A 315 -3.45 -23.36 -11.49
C ASN A 315 -2.48 -24.40 -12.09
N LEU A 316 -2.94 -25.27 -12.98
CA LEU A 316 -2.10 -26.25 -13.64
C LEU A 316 -1.36 -25.63 -14.83
N PRO A 317 -0.07 -25.95 -15.06
CA PRO A 317 0.71 -25.38 -16.15
C PRO A 317 0.18 -25.70 -17.56
N ASN A 318 -0.66 -26.73 -17.71
CA ASN A 318 -1.33 -27.11 -18.96
C ASN A 318 -2.86 -27.10 -18.81
N HIS A 319 -3.43 -25.97 -18.39
CA HIS A 319 -4.88 -25.81 -18.13
C HIS A 319 -5.77 -25.72 -19.39
N GLY A 320 -5.24 -26.04 -20.58
CA GLY A 320 -6.01 -26.19 -21.83
C GLY A 320 -6.51 -24.90 -22.52
N CYS A 321 -6.60 -23.77 -21.81
CA CYS A 321 -7.09 -22.51 -22.39
C CYS A 321 -5.99 -21.72 -23.11
N GLU A 322 -6.27 -21.26 -24.34
CA GLU A 322 -5.36 -20.41 -25.11
C GLU A 322 -5.17 -19.02 -24.49
N TYR A 323 -6.25 -18.42 -23.94
CA TYR A 323 -6.21 -17.05 -23.41
C TYR A 323 -6.46 -17.00 -21.90
N ARG A 324 -7.73 -17.09 -21.46
CA ARG A 324 -8.09 -16.92 -20.06
C ARG A 324 -8.89 -18.11 -19.56
N CYS A 325 -8.35 -18.79 -18.56
CA CYS A 325 -9.01 -19.85 -17.83
C CYS A 325 -9.85 -19.27 -16.68
N ILE A 326 -11.08 -19.75 -16.53
CA ILE A 326 -11.95 -19.48 -15.40
C ILE A 326 -12.25 -20.81 -14.74
N ASN A 327 -11.96 -20.89 -13.44
CA ASN A 327 -12.25 -22.07 -12.67
C ASN A 327 -13.77 -22.27 -12.55
N SER A 328 -14.24 -23.49 -12.78
CA SER A 328 -15.67 -23.83 -12.74
C SER A 328 -15.86 -25.25 -12.24
N LEU A 329 -17.01 -25.51 -11.60
CA LEU A 329 -17.38 -26.80 -11.00
C LEU A 329 -17.32 -28.00 -11.97
N ASN A 330 -17.35 -27.74 -13.29
CA ASN A 330 -17.26 -28.77 -14.33
C ASN A 330 -15.91 -28.75 -15.08
N GLY A 331 -14.88 -28.18 -14.46
CA GLY A 331 -13.53 -28.05 -15.00
C GLY A 331 -13.21 -26.65 -15.54
N ALA A 332 -11.98 -26.46 -16.00
CA ALA A 332 -11.50 -25.22 -16.62
C ALA A 332 -12.41 -24.75 -17.77
N LYS A 333 -13.07 -23.60 -17.57
CA LYS A 333 -13.83 -22.92 -18.62
C LYS A 333 -12.97 -21.84 -19.27
N CYS A 334 -12.74 -21.96 -20.56
CA CYS A 334 -11.97 -20.96 -21.30
C CYS A 334 -12.85 -19.79 -21.73
N THR A 335 -12.28 -18.59 -21.69
CA THR A 335 -12.89 -17.38 -22.21
C THR A 335 -11.95 -16.70 -23.17
N CYS A 336 -12.52 -16.14 -24.23
CA CYS A 336 -11.79 -15.40 -25.24
C CYS A 336 -11.80 -13.90 -24.94
N PRO A 337 -10.78 -13.16 -25.41
CA PRO A 337 -10.80 -11.71 -25.34
C PRO A 337 -11.98 -11.14 -26.16
N PRO A 338 -12.43 -9.91 -25.87
CA PRO A 338 -13.45 -9.24 -26.69
C PRO A 338 -13.12 -9.30 -28.18
N GLY A 339 -14.14 -9.45 -29.03
CA GLY A 339 -13.98 -9.60 -30.48
C GLY A 339 -13.59 -11.01 -30.95
N HIS A 340 -13.53 -12.00 -30.06
CA HIS A 340 -13.22 -13.39 -30.40
C HIS A 340 -14.30 -14.35 -29.91
N GLU A 341 -14.55 -15.40 -30.68
CA GLU A 341 -15.43 -16.52 -30.35
C GLU A 341 -14.63 -17.75 -29.93
N LEU A 342 -15.18 -18.55 -29.01
CA LEU A 342 -14.59 -19.81 -28.60
C LEU A 342 -14.92 -20.89 -29.63
N LEU A 343 -13.91 -21.62 -30.09
CA LEU A 343 -14.08 -22.71 -31.06
C LEU A 343 -14.85 -23.90 -30.45
N GLU A 344 -15.31 -24.84 -31.29
CA GLU A 344 -16.02 -26.05 -30.85
C GLU A 344 -15.20 -26.93 -29.88
N ASP A 345 -13.88 -26.77 -29.86
CA ASP A 345 -12.97 -27.42 -28.92
C ASP A 345 -13.02 -26.85 -27.49
N GLY A 346 -13.73 -25.74 -27.29
CA GLY A 346 -13.91 -25.06 -26.01
C GLY A 346 -12.64 -24.45 -25.43
N GLN A 347 -11.55 -24.38 -26.20
CA GLN A 347 -10.20 -24.07 -25.69
C GLN A 347 -9.51 -22.95 -26.47
N LYS A 348 -9.69 -22.93 -27.79
CA LYS A 348 -9.05 -21.96 -28.68
C LYS A 348 -9.97 -20.84 -29.07
N CYS A 349 -9.38 -19.69 -29.31
CA CYS A 349 -10.10 -18.47 -29.68
C CYS A 349 -9.96 -18.20 -31.17
N LYS A 350 -11.09 -17.93 -31.82
CA LYS A 350 -11.15 -17.51 -33.21
C LYS A 350 -11.63 -16.08 -33.26
N ASP A 351 -10.92 -15.27 -34.03
CA ASP A 351 -11.28 -13.89 -34.28
C ASP A 351 -12.65 -13.79 -34.99
N ILE A 352 -13.51 -12.89 -34.50
CA ILE A 352 -14.81 -12.62 -35.11
C ILE A 352 -14.58 -11.63 -36.24
N ASP A 353 -14.68 -12.08 -37.48
CA ASP A 353 -14.53 -11.20 -38.63
C ASP A 353 -15.78 -10.32 -38.82
N GLU A 354 -15.80 -9.14 -38.19
CA GLU A 354 -16.94 -8.23 -38.26
C GLU A 354 -17.13 -7.62 -39.65
N CYS A 355 -16.09 -7.62 -40.50
CA CYS A 355 -16.19 -7.15 -41.87
C CYS A 355 -17.11 -8.01 -42.74
N ARG A 356 -17.30 -9.30 -42.40
CA ARG A 356 -18.26 -10.18 -43.10
C ARG A 356 -19.70 -9.73 -42.95
N SER A 357 -20.02 -9.01 -41.87
CA SER A 357 -21.36 -8.50 -41.61
C SER A 357 -21.43 -7.04 -42.04
N ARG A 358 -22.16 -6.77 -43.14
CA ARG A 358 -22.44 -5.42 -43.66
C ARG A 358 -21.18 -4.52 -43.74
N ASN A 359 -20.03 -5.10 -44.13
CA ASN A 359 -18.75 -4.40 -44.25
C ASN A 359 -18.28 -3.72 -42.95
N GLY A 360 -18.58 -4.28 -41.77
CA GLY A 360 -18.28 -3.65 -40.47
C GLY A 360 -19.03 -2.32 -40.22
N GLY A 361 -19.96 -1.93 -41.11
CA GLY A 361 -20.53 -0.59 -41.14
C GLY A 361 -19.57 0.49 -41.66
N CYS A 362 -18.46 0.11 -42.31
CA CYS A 362 -17.58 1.03 -43.02
C CYS A 362 -18.21 1.49 -44.33
N THR A 363 -18.08 2.77 -44.66
CA THR A 363 -18.59 3.32 -45.93
C THR A 363 -17.79 2.83 -47.14
N ASP A 364 -16.48 2.66 -47.00
CA ASP A 364 -15.57 2.22 -48.07
C ASP A 364 -15.02 0.82 -47.78
N THR A 365 -13.85 0.71 -47.15
CA THR A 365 -13.19 -0.58 -46.93
C THR A 365 -13.13 -0.92 -45.45
N CYS A 366 -13.56 -2.13 -45.09
CA CYS A 366 -13.35 -2.72 -43.77
C CYS A 366 -12.13 -3.65 -43.81
N VAL A 367 -11.24 -3.50 -42.82
CA VAL A 367 -10.09 -4.39 -42.62
C VAL A 367 -10.24 -5.05 -41.26
N ASN A 368 -10.41 -6.37 -41.28
CA ASN A 368 -10.50 -7.17 -40.08
C ASN A 368 -9.13 -7.27 -39.40
N THR A 369 -9.11 -7.14 -38.08
CA THR A 369 -7.89 -7.18 -37.26
C THR A 369 -8.10 -8.13 -36.08
N PRO A 370 -7.06 -8.72 -35.48
CA PRO A 370 -7.27 -9.59 -34.32
C PRO A 370 -8.00 -8.86 -33.16
N GLY A 371 -9.24 -9.26 -32.88
CA GLY A 371 -10.13 -8.78 -31.83
C GLY A 371 -10.98 -7.57 -32.16
N SER A 372 -10.94 -7.07 -33.40
CA SER A 372 -11.69 -5.90 -33.84
C SER A 372 -11.61 -5.72 -35.35
N TYR A 373 -12.17 -4.64 -35.87
CA TYR A 373 -12.01 -4.23 -37.25
C TYR A 373 -11.76 -2.72 -37.33
N LYS A 374 -11.16 -2.27 -38.43
CA LYS A 374 -11.00 -0.85 -38.72
C LYS A 374 -11.49 -0.52 -40.12
N CYS A 375 -12.02 0.68 -40.28
CA CYS A 375 -12.37 1.23 -41.57
C CYS A 375 -11.20 2.00 -42.16
N GLU A 376 -10.99 1.86 -43.46
CA GLU A 376 -9.99 2.62 -44.21
C GLU A 376 -10.64 3.23 -45.45
N CYS A 377 -10.27 4.48 -45.77
CA CYS A 377 -10.66 5.15 -47.00
C CYS A 377 -9.58 4.90 -48.05
N LYS A 378 -9.88 4.05 -49.02
CA LYS A 378 -9.05 3.86 -50.22
C LYS A 378 -9.34 4.91 -51.28
N ILE A 379 -10.45 5.63 -51.17
CA ILE A 379 -10.76 6.78 -52.02
C ILE A 379 -9.71 7.88 -51.76
N PRO A 380 -8.85 8.24 -52.73
CA PRO A 380 -7.85 9.29 -52.57
C PRO A 380 -8.51 10.64 -52.26
N GLY A 381 -7.92 11.41 -51.34
CA GLY A 381 -8.47 12.71 -50.91
C GLY A 381 -9.56 12.62 -49.85
N PHE A 382 -9.92 11.42 -49.37
CA PHE A 382 -10.90 11.24 -48.30
C PHE A 382 -10.22 10.76 -47.02
N LYS A 383 -10.77 11.15 -45.86
CA LYS A 383 -10.32 10.74 -44.54
C LYS A 383 -11.46 10.14 -43.73
N LEU A 384 -11.11 9.34 -42.72
CA LEU A 384 -12.08 8.85 -41.74
C LEU A 384 -12.67 10.03 -40.98
N TYR A 385 -14.00 10.06 -40.88
CA TYR A 385 -14.72 10.99 -40.02
C TYR A 385 -14.50 10.64 -38.54
N THR A 386 -14.98 11.49 -37.62
CA THR A 386 -14.81 11.30 -36.17
C THR A 386 -15.45 10.01 -35.63
N ASP A 387 -16.39 9.41 -36.38
CA ASP A 387 -17.01 8.13 -36.05
C ASP A 387 -16.15 6.90 -36.45
N ASN A 388 -15.00 7.12 -37.08
CA ASN A 388 -14.09 6.12 -37.62
C ASN A 388 -14.75 5.12 -38.60
N LYS A 389 -15.87 5.47 -39.24
CA LYS A 389 -16.61 4.58 -40.15
C LYS A 389 -16.91 5.21 -41.50
N GLN A 390 -17.17 6.51 -41.50
CA GLN A 390 -17.51 7.24 -42.72
C GLN A 390 -16.29 7.88 -43.33
N CYS A 391 -16.17 7.77 -44.66
CA CYS A 391 -15.17 8.50 -45.43
C CYS A 391 -15.74 9.84 -45.83
N VAL A 392 -15.14 10.91 -45.29
CA VAL A 392 -15.48 12.29 -45.66
C VAL A 392 -14.36 12.88 -46.48
N ASP A 393 -14.73 13.78 -47.38
CA ASP A 393 -13.80 14.54 -48.17
C ASP A 393 -12.83 15.32 -47.27
N ARG A 394 -11.52 15.23 -47.54
CA ARG A 394 -10.53 16.03 -46.82
C ARG A 394 -10.64 17.44 -47.38
N ASN A 395 -11.03 18.40 -46.55
CA ASN A 395 -11.06 19.80 -46.97
C ASN A 395 -9.65 20.40 -46.87
N GLU A 396 -8.86 20.28 -47.93
CA GLU A 396 -7.48 20.80 -47.92
C GLU A 396 -7.43 22.32 -47.76
N CYS A 397 -8.48 23.05 -48.14
CA CYS A 397 -8.56 24.50 -47.97
C CYS A 397 -8.68 24.93 -46.50
N GLU A 398 -9.21 24.08 -45.62
CA GLU A 398 -9.30 24.34 -44.18
C GLU A 398 -8.11 23.75 -43.42
N GLU A 399 -7.61 22.59 -43.85
CA GLU A 399 -6.53 21.87 -43.19
C GLU A 399 -5.14 22.45 -43.52
N ASP A 400 -4.92 22.90 -44.75
CA ASP A 400 -3.64 23.46 -45.20
C ASP A 400 -3.82 24.90 -45.70
N LYS A 401 -3.42 25.86 -44.86
CA LYS A 401 -3.47 27.29 -45.20
C LYS A 401 -2.56 27.68 -46.36
N GLN A 402 -1.64 26.82 -46.77
CA GLN A 402 -0.73 27.01 -47.89
C GLN A 402 -1.16 26.20 -49.15
N ALA A 403 -2.35 25.57 -49.14
CA ALA A 403 -2.82 24.73 -50.24
C ALA A 403 -2.86 25.48 -51.59
N CYS A 404 -3.25 26.76 -51.58
CA CYS A 404 -3.24 27.66 -52.73
C CYS A 404 -2.56 28.99 -52.34
N GLU A 405 -1.94 29.67 -53.30
CA GLU A 405 -1.36 31.00 -53.07
C GLU A 405 -2.44 32.07 -52.82
N ASP A 406 -3.56 32.00 -53.55
CA ASP A 406 -4.67 32.96 -53.42
C ASP A 406 -5.97 32.30 -52.94
N THR A 407 -6.88 31.89 -53.85
CA THR A 407 -8.20 31.37 -53.44
C THR A 407 -8.28 29.85 -53.63
N CYS A 408 -8.54 29.14 -52.53
CA CYS A 408 -8.77 27.70 -52.53
C CYS A 408 -10.27 27.39 -52.52
N VAL A 409 -10.72 26.48 -53.39
CA VAL A 409 -12.08 25.94 -53.41
C VAL A 409 -12.00 24.43 -53.28
N ASN A 410 -12.58 23.90 -52.20
CA ASN A 410 -12.61 22.47 -51.93
C ASN A 410 -13.57 21.75 -52.90
N THR A 411 -13.17 20.56 -53.36
CA THR A 411 -13.96 19.72 -54.25
C THR A 411 -13.92 18.26 -53.77
N PRO A 412 -14.94 17.43 -54.02
CA PRO A 412 -14.88 16.03 -53.56
C PRO A 412 -13.64 15.29 -54.11
N GLY A 413 -12.73 14.89 -53.23
CA GLY A 413 -11.48 14.18 -53.46
C GLY A 413 -10.25 15.08 -53.71
N SER A 414 -10.40 16.40 -53.76
CA SER A 414 -9.29 17.33 -54.07
C SER A 414 -9.66 18.81 -53.87
N PHE A 415 -8.82 19.74 -54.28
CA PHE A 415 -9.14 21.17 -54.25
C PHE A 415 -8.66 21.89 -55.52
N LYS A 416 -9.23 23.06 -55.80
CA LYS A 416 -8.87 23.89 -56.96
C LYS A 416 -8.49 25.31 -56.51
N CYS A 417 -7.39 25.81 -57.05
CA CYS A 417 -6.91 27.16 -56.80
C CYS A 417 -7.34 28.13 -57.91
N HIS A 418 -7.64 29.37 -57.52
CA HIS A 418 -8.01 30.46 -58.42
C HIS A 418 -7.29 31.75 -58.01
N CYS A 419 -6.87 32.54 -59.00
CA CYS A 419 -6.29 33.86 -58.79
C CYS A 419 -7.40 34.92 -58.90
N ARG A 420 -7.65 35.68 -57.84
CA ARG A 420 -8.69 36.73 -57.82
C ARG A 420 -8.25 38.00 -58.52
N GLN A 421 -6.95 38.26 -58.56
CA GLN A 421 -6.40 39.47 -59.17
C GLN A 421 -6.39 39.34 -60.69
N ASN A 422 -7.08 40.27 -61.36
CA ASN A 422 -6.97 40.45 -62.80
C ASN A 422 -5.52 40.80 -63.15
N GLY A 423 -4.95 40.18 -64.18
CA GLY A 423 -3.53 40.30 -64.53
C GLY A 423 -2.65 39.15 -64.03
N PHE A 424 -3.21 38.15 -63.33
CA PHE A 424 -2.50 36.92 -62.96
C PHE A 424 -3.21 35.68 -63.50
N SER A 425 -2.45 34.66 -63.91
CA SER A 425 -2.95 33.34 -64.30
C SER A 425 -2.46 32.26 -63.35
N LEU A 426 -3.19 31.15 -63.28
CA LEU A 426 -2.78 30.02 -62.47
C LEU A 426 -1.56 29.36 -63.11
N ALA A 427 -0.46 29.26 -62.35
CA ALA A 427 0.80 28.69 -62.78
C ALA A 427 0.68 27.19 -63.10
N SER A 428 1.73 26.65 -63.71
CA SER A 428 1.79 25.24 -64.17
C SER A 428 1.52 24.20 -63.08
N ASP A 429 1.82 24.54 -61.82
CA ASP A 429 1.58 23.70 -60.64
C ASP A 429 0.14 23.70 -60.15
N LYS A 430 -0.73 24.52 -60.76
CA LYS A 430 -2.14 24.72 -60.41
C LYS A 430 -2.38 25.21 -58.98
N ARG A 431 -1.35 25.76 -58.32
CA ARG A 431 -1.42 26.27 -56.93
C ARG A 431 -1.04 27.73 -56.81
N ASN A 432 -0.07 28.17 -57.60
CA ASN A 432 0.49 29.51 -57.54
C ASN A 432 -0.10 30.42 -58.65
N CYS A 433 -0.02 31.72 -58.45
CA CYS A 433 -0.49 32.74 -59.37
C CYS A 433 0.70 33.43 -60.03
N GLU A 434 0.87 33.23 -61.33
CA GLU A 434 1.91 33.88 -62.12
C GLU A 434 1.37 35.14 -62.81
N ASP A 435 2.22 36.16 -62.87
CA ASP A 435 1.91 37.43 -63.53
C ASP A 435 1.70 37.22 -65.04
N ILE A 436 0.66 37.82 -65.60
CA ILE A 436 0.41 37.79 -67.03
C ILE A 436 1.27 38.87 -67.67
N ASP A 437 2.34 38.49 -68.38
CA ASP A 437 3.13 39.46 -69.15
C ASP A 437 2.31 40.02 -70.32
N GLU A 438 1.67 41.18 -70.12
CA GLU A 438 0.87 41.81 -71.17
C GLU A 438 1.74 42.39 -72.29
N CYS A 439 3.00 42.76 -72.00
CA CYS A 439 3.94 43.24 -73.02
C CYS A 439 4.33 42.15 -74.03
N ALA A 440 4.32 40.88 -73.62
CA ALA A 440 4.58 39.75 -74.51
C ALA A 440 3.38 39.40 -75.43
N LYS A 441 2.16 39.83 -75.09
CA LYS A 441 0.92 39.46 -75.81
C LYS A 441 0.56 40.38 -76.98
N GLY A 442 1.25 41.51 -77.20
CA GLY A 442 1.07 42.35 -78.40
C GLY A 442 1.67 43.75 -78.34
N LYS A 443 1.45 44.57 -79.39
CA LYS A 443 1.85 46.00 -79.42
C LYS A 443 0.84 46.88 -78.64
N ILE A 444 0.87 46.79 -77.32
CA ILE A 444 -0.05 47.53 -76.43
C ILE A 444 0.46 48.96 -76.13
N CYS A 445 1.75 49.23 -76.33
CA CYS A 445 2.37 50.56 -76.19
C CYS A 445 2.90 51.08 -77.53
N GLN A 446 2.88 52.40 -77.74
CA GLN A 446 3.36 53.01 -78.99
C GLN A 446 4.87 52.86 -79.18
N GLN A 447 5.65 52.98 -78.10
CA GLN A 447 7.11 52.86 -78.13
C GLN A 447 7.57 51.79 -77.13
N VAL A 448 7.63 52.11 -75.84
CA VAL A 448 8.17 51.20 -74.82
C VAL A 448 7.05 50.65 -73.94
N CYS A 449 7.01 49.33 -73.73
CA CYS A 449 6.14 48.65 -72.78
C CYS A 449 6.96 48.10 -71.62
N ILE A 450 6.50 48.31 -70.38
CA ILE A 450 7.14 47.81 -69.16
C ILE A 450 6.11 46.95 -68.43
N ASN A 451 6.39 45.64 -68.31
CA ASN A 451 5.55 44.70 -67.56
C ASN A 451 5.74 44.91 -66.06
N LEU A 452 4.65 44.90 -65.30
CA LEU A 452 4.62 45.04 -63.84
C LEU A 452 3.74 43.93 -63.26
N PRO A 453 3.94 43.52 -62.00
CA PRO A 453 3.06 42.54 -61.37
C PRO A 453 1.58 43.00 -61.37
N GLY A 454 0.73 42.27 -62.09
CA GLY A 454 -0.71 42.47 -62.30
C GLY A 454 -1.08 43.52 -63.34
N SER A 455 -0.13 44.13 -64.06
CA SER A 455 -0.40 45.26 -64.96
C SER A 455 0.79 45.63 -65.86
N PHE A 456 0.58 46.49 -66.85
CA PHE A 456 1.66 47.03 -67.67
C PHE A 456 1.61 48.56 -67.72
N ARG A 457 2.74 49.21 -68.03
CA ARG A 457 2.77 50.66 -68.31
C ARG A 457 3.58 50.98 -69.56
N CYS A 458 3.14 52.00 -70.29
CA CYS A 458 3.85 52.51 -71.47
C CYS A 458 4.80 53.67 -71.14
N ASP A 459 5.92 53.74 -71.85
CA ASP A 459 6.90 54.84 -71.78
C ASP A 459 7.42 55.22 -73.18
N CYS A 460 8.17 56.32 -73.25
CA CYS A 460 8.66 56.92 -74.49
C CYS A 460 10.19 56.91 -74.59
N GLU A 461 10.69 56.72 -75.81
CA GLU A 461 12.10 56.79 -76.18
C GLU A 461 12.70 58.19 -75.92
N ALA A 462 14.04 58.30 -75.88
CA ALA A 462 14.75 59.54 -75.65
C ALA A 462 14.40 60.62 -76.70
N GLY A 463 14.31 61.90 -76.29
CA GLY A 463 13.84 63.01 -77.15
C GLY A 463 12.31 63.17 -77.26
N TYR A 464 11.52 62.25 -76.69
CA TYR A 464 10.04 62.29 -76.67
C TYR A 464 9.48 62.43 -75.26
N PHE A 465 8.34 63.12 -75.11
CA PHE A 465 7.62 63.18 -73.84
C PHE A 465 6.24 62.54 -73.96
N LYS A 466 5.74 62.03 -72.82
CA LYS A 466 4.53 61.22 -72.75
C LYS A 466 3.29 62.11 -72.58
N GLN A 467 2.33 61.98 -73.50
CA GLN A 467 0.95 62.48 -73.35
C GLN A 467 0.00 61.27 -73.40
N GLY A 468 -0.39 60.74 -72.23
CA GLY A 468 -1.19 59.53 -72.15
C GLY A 468 -0.44 58.28 -72.65
N HIS A 469 -0.98 57.60 -73.66
CA HIS A 469 -0.31 56.45 -74.33
C HIS A 469 0.48 56.88 -75.58
N HIS A 470 0.58 58.19 -75.86
CA HIS A 470 1.22 58.72 -77.06
C HIS A 470 2.53 59.44 -76.75
N CYS A 471 3.54 59.23 -77.59
CA CYS A 471 4.87 59.82 -77.46
C CYS A 471 5.08 60.93 -78.49
N THR A 472 5.37 62.16 -78.03
CA THR A 472 5.53 63.33 -78.90
C THR A 472 6.94 63.91 -78.82
N ALA A 473 7.53 64.28 -79.96
CA ALA A 473 8.89 64.81 -80.05
C ALA A 473 9.02 66.23 -79.45
N CYS A 474 10.13 66.51 -78.75
CA CYS A 474 10.46 67.87 -78.31
C CYS A 474 10.71 68.82 -79.50
N ALA A 475 10.21 70.05 -79.40
CA ALA A 475 10.32 71.06 -80.46
C ALA A 475 11.77 71.61 -80.60
N PRO A 476 12.14 72.23 -81.74
CA PRO A 476 13.47 72.81 -81.92
C PRO A 476 13.73 73.91 -80.87
N GLY A 477 14.98 74.02 -80.42
CA GLY A 477 15.35 74.90 -79.29
C GLY A 477 15.00 74.33 -77.91
N THR A 478 14.48 73.10 -77.84
CA THR A 478 14.23 72.37 -76.60
C THR A 478 14.83 70.96 -76.64
N TYR A 479 15.17 70.40 -75.48
CA TYR A 479 15.68 69.04 -75.32
C TYR A 479 14.95 68.28 -74.19
N ARG A 480 14.92 66.95 -74.21
CA ARG A 480 14.30 66.15 -73.14
C ARG A 480 15.18 66.21 -71.87
N GLY A 481 14.77 66.98 -70.87
CA GLY A 481 15.54 67.20 -69.64
C GLY A 481 14.71 66.97 -68.38
N LYS A 482 15.38 66.87 -67.22
CA LYS A 482 14.75 66.73 -65.90
C LYS A 482 14.77 68.08 -65.18
N LYS A 483 13.60 68.68 -64.97
CA LYS A 483 13.41 69.87 -64.14
C LYS A 483 12.36 69.56 -63.09
N ASP A 484 12.65 69.81 -61.82
CA ASP A 484 11.74 69.55 -60.69
C ASP A 484 11.16 68.12 -60.65
N SER A 485 12.02 67.14 -60.97
CA SER A 485 11.67 65.70 -61.05
C SER A 485 10.66 65.30 -62.13
N VAL A 486 10.26 66.21 -63.02
CA VAL A 486 9.39 65.92 -64.17
C VAL A 486 10.21 65.91 -65.46
N ILE A 487 10.21 64.78 -66.16
CA ILE A 487 10.87 64.62 -67.47
C ILE A 487 10.00 65.31 -68.52
N SER A 488 10.49 66.41 -69.08
CA SER A 488 9.76 67.23 -70.05
C SER A 488 10.72 67.95 -71.01
N CYS A 489 10.19 68.55 -72.09
CA CYS A 489 11.00 69.34 -73.01
C CYS A 489 11.43 70.65 -72.35
N GLN A 490 12.72 70.82 -72.15
CA GLN A 490 13.35 71.99 -71.54
C GLN A 490 13.95 72.90 -72.62
N PRO A 491 13.87 74.23 -72.49
CA PRO A 491 14.48 75.15 -73.43
C PRO A 491 16.02 75.13 -73.34
N CYS A 492 16.69 75.37 -74.46
CA CYS A 492 18.14 75.61 -74.48
C CYS A 492 18.51 76.91 -73.72
N PRO A 493 19.76 77.02 -73.22
CA PRO A 493 20.28 78.25 -72.61
C PRO A 493 20.22 79.49 -73.52
N SER A 494 20.25 80.67 -72.91
CA SER A 494 19.99 81.96 -73.57
C SER A 494 20.84 82.20 -74.82
N GLY A 495 20.17 82.28 -75.98
CA GLY A 495 20.78 82.55 -77.28
C GLY A 495 21.22 81.31 -78.06
N MET A 496 21.08 80.11 -77.50
CA MET A 496 21.40 78.84 -78.16
C MET A 496 20.16 78.20 -78.82
N THR A 497 20.39 77.35 -79.83
CA THR A 497 19.33 76.58 -80.50
C THR A 497 19.78 75.14 -80.80
N THR A 498 18.87 74.26 -81.23
CA THR A 498 19.16 72.86 -81.61
C THR A 498 19.05 72.65 -83.12
N THR A 499 19.62 71.55 -83.64
CA THR A 499 19.73 71.30 -85.09
C THR A 499 18.41 70.79 -85.70
N GLY A 500 17.45 70.37 -84.87
CA GLY A 500 16.16 69.81 -85.28
C GLY A 500 15.24 69.46 -84.09
N LYS A 501 14.14 68.74 -84.37
CA LYS A 501 13.22 68.19 -83.35
C LYS A 501 13.82 66.94 -82.68
N ALA A 502 13.33 66.60 -81.46
CA ALA A 502 13.68 65.39 -80.69
C ALA A 502 15.11 65.32 -80.13
N THR A 503 15.68 66.44 -79.70
CA THR A 503 16.97 66.44 -78.99
C THR A 503 16.82 65.84 -77.58
N ASP A 504 17.76 64.98 -77.18
CA ASP A 504 17.70 64.19 -75.95
C ASP A 504 18.54 64.75 -74.80
N SER A 505 19.38 65.78 -75.05
CA SER A 505 20.30 66.36 -74.06
C SER A 505 20.66 67.82 -74.35
N ILE A 506 21.10 68.55 -73.32
CA ILE A 506 21.57 69.95 -73.40
C ILE A 506 22.79 70.11 -74.30
N LEU A 507 23.59 69.05 -74.48
CA LEU A 507 24.74 69.02 -75.38
C LEU A 507 24.36 69.23 -76.85
N GLY A 508 23.08 69.09 -77.21
CA GLY A 508 22.57 69.39 -78.54
C GLY A 508 22.29 70.89 -78.80
N CYS A 509 22.49 71.77 -77.81
CA CYS A 509 22.33 73.22 -77.95
C CYS A 509 23.64 73.87 -78.45
N PHE A 510 23.57 74.74 -79.46
CA PHE A 510 24.73 75.46 -80.02
C PHE A 510 24.43 76.94 -80.30
N CYS A 511 25.48 77.75 -80.44
CA CYS A 511 25.37 79.17 -80.76
C CYS A 511 25.11 79.44 -82.25
N PRO A 512 24.25 80.41 -82.61
CA PRO A 512 24.07 80.87 -83.99
C PRO A 512 25.38 81.36 -84.62
N ALA A 513 25.47 81.30 -85.95
CA ALA A 513 26.63 81.80 -86.70
C ALA A 513 26.89 83.30 -86.42
N GLY A 514 28.17 83.69 -86.32
CA GLY A 514 28.58 85.05 -85.91
C GLY A 514 28.77 85.20 -84.39
N TYR A 515 28.42 84.18 -83.61
CA TYR A 515 28.61 84.13 -82.17
C TYR A 515 29.42 82.89 -81.76
N HIS A 516 30.17 82.99 -80.68
CA HIS A 516 30.82 81.85 -80.05
C HIS A 516 30.31 81.67 -78.62
N GLY A 517 30.32 80.45 -78.10
CA GLY A 517 29.98 80.19 -76.71
C GLY A 517 31.14 80.55 -75.78
N ASN A 518 30.85 80.89 -74.52
CA ASN A 518 31.88 81.00 -73.49
C ASN A 518 32.71 79.69 -73.44
N PRO A 519 34.05 79.73 -73.55
CA PRO A 519 34.90 78.54 -73.61
C PRO A 519 34.82 77.61 -72.40
N GLU A 520 34.47 78.13 -71.21
CA GLU A 520 34.44 77.34 -69.97
C GLU A 520 33.03 76.87 -69.61
N THR A 521 32.02 77.71 -69.82
CA THR A 521 30.66 77.47 -69.30
C THR A 521 29.63 77.14 -70.38
N GLN A 522 29.89 77.49 -71.64
CA GLN A 522 29.00 77.22 -72.78
C GLN A 522 27.53 77.67 -72.56
N ASP A 523 27.31 78.65 -71.69
CA ASP A 523 26.00 79.05 -71.15
C ASP A 523 25.42 80.29 -71.83
N LYS A 524 26.24 81.02 -72.59
CA LYS A 524 25.87 82.23 -73.32
C LYS A 524 26.67 82.36 -74.61
N CYS A 525 26.03 82.91 -75.63
CA CYS A 525 26.65 83.26 -76.89
C CYS A 525 27.16 84.72 -76.87
N GLU A 526 28.41 84.92 -77.27
CA GLU A 526 29.09 86.21 -77.35
C GLU A 526 29.50 86.54 -78.79
N ASP A 527 29.45 87.82 -79.14
CA ASP A 527 29.74 88.32 -80.48
C ASP A 527 31.17 87.97 -80.90
N MET A 528 31.34 87.40 -82.09
CA MET A 528 32.65 87.07 -82.63
C MET A 528 33.21 88.25 -83.42
N ASN A 529 34.18 89.00 -82.88
CA ASN A 529 34.76 90.12 -83.59
C ASN A 529 35.65 89.67 -84.77
N GLU A 530 35.12 89.69 -85.99
CA GLU A 530 35.84 89.20 -87.17
C GLU A 530 36.92 90.17 -87.69
N CYS A 531 36.89 91.44 -87.27
CA CYS A 531 37.90 92.43 -87.67
C CYS A 531 39.30 92.14 -87.08
N ILE A 532 39.38 91.40 -85.97
CA ILE A 532 40.66 91.06 -85.31
C ILE A 532 41.55 90.22 -86.24
N LYS A 533 40.93 89.37 -87.08
CA LYS A 533 41.66 88.46 -87.96
C LYS A 533 41.71 89.02 -89.38
N ASN A 534 42.91 89.36 -89.85
CA ASN A 534 43.16 89.89 -91.20
C ASN A 534 42.27 91.10 -91.57
N ASN A 535 41.96 91.97 -90.61
CA ASN A 535 41.09 93.15 -90.78
C ASN A 535 39.71 92.78 -91.34
N GLY A 536 39.14 91.61 -90.98
CA GLY A 536 37.91 91.07 -91.57
C GLY A 536 38.01 90.77 -93.08
N GLY A 537 39.18 90.95 -93.69
CA GLY A 537 39.42 90.98 -95.12
C GLY A 537 38.91 92.25 -95.82
N CYS A 538 38.86 93.38 -95.11
CA CYS A 538 38.64 94.72 -95.64
C CYS A 538 39.94 95.35 -96.14
N GLN A 539 39.92 96.01 -97.30
CA GLN A 539 41.12 96.64 -97.87
C GLN A 539 41.58 97.86 -97.07
N HIS A 540 40.66 98.71 -96.62
CA HIS A 540 40.97 99.87 -95.78
C HIS A 540 40.53 99.63 -94.34
N ILE A 541 39.28 99.93 -94.00
CA ILE A 541 38.79 99.93 -92.61
C ILE A 541 37.76 98.82 -92.41
N CYS A 542 37.86 98.06 -91.31
CA CYS A 542 36.88 97.08 -90.87
C CYS A 542 36.16 97.58 -89.61
N ASN A 543 34.83 97.56 -89.61
CA ASN A 543 34.00 97.91 -88.47
C ASN A 543 33.23 96.68 -87.99
N ASN A 544 33.49 96.24 -86.76
CA ASN A 544 32.78 95.12 -86.14
C ASN A 544 31.38 95.56 -85.66
N THR A 545 30.39 94.70 -85.83
CA THR A 545 29.00 94.90 -85.40
C THR A 545 28.51 93.65 -84.67
N ASN A 546 27.48 93.75 -83.84
CA ASN A 546 26.97 92.58 -83.14
C ASN A 546 26.42 91.53 -84.13
N GLY A 547 27.05 90.37 -84.19
CA GLY A 547 26.78 89.22 -85.04
C GLY A 547 27.42 89.27 -86.44
N SER A 548 28.18 90.33 -86.79
CA SER A 548 28.79 90.50 -88.13
C SER A 548 29.80 91.65 -88.21
N PHE A 549 30.32 91.95 -89.40
CA PHE A 549 31.20 93.11 -89.63
C PHE A 549 31.02 93.68 -91.04
N PHE A 550 31.48 94.91 -91.27
CA PHE A 550 31.49 95.53 -92.61
C PHE A 550 32.74 96.38 -92.87
N CYS A 551 33.08 96.56 -94.15
CA CYS A 551 34.22 97.36 -94.57
C CYS A 551 33.82 98.78 -94.99
N SER A 552 34.72 99.75 -94.78
CA SER A 552 34.60 101.12 -95.29
C SER A 552 35.93 101.64 -95.84
N CYS A 553 35.88 102.72 -96.64
CA CYS A 553 37.04 103.28 -97.35
C CYS A 553 37.44 104.66 -96.82
N SER A 554 38.75 104.90 -96.75
CA SER A 554 39.35 106.22 -96.53
C SER A 554 39.01 107.23 -97.63
N GLU A 555 39.17 108.52 -97.33
CA GLU A 555 38.77 109.65 -98.20
C GLU A 555 39.40 109.61 -99.61
N GLY A 556 38.63 109.98 -100.64
CA GLY A 556 39.04 109.93 -102.06
C GLY A 556 38.84 108.56 -102.73
N TYR A 557 38.31 107.58 -101.99
CA TYR A 557 37.99 106.24 -102.48
C TYR A 557 36.55 105.85 -102.13
N ILE A 558 35.93 105.04 -102.99
CA ILE A 558 34.60 104.45 -102.75
C ILE A 558 34.67 102.93 -102.66
N LEU A 559 33.86 102.35 -101.78
CA LEU A 559 33.80 100.91 -101.57
C LEU A 559 33.17 100.23 -102.79
N GLN A 560 33.87 99.25 -103.35
CA GLN A 560 33.44 98.51 -104.51
C GLN A 560 32.29 97.55 -104.16
N ARG A 561 31.66 96.97 -105.20
CA ARG A 561 30.52 96.05 -105.05
C ARG A 561 30.83 94.79 -104.22
N ASP A 562 32.09 94.39 -104.16
CA ASP A 562 32.54 93.27 -103.32
C ASP A 562 32.50 93.59 -101.81
N LYS A 563 32.17 94.85 -101.46
CA LYS A 563 32.09 95.38 -100.10
C LYS A 563 33.38 95.21 -99.30
N ARG A 564 34.51 95.01 -99.97
CA ARG A 564 35.82 94.79 -99.33
C ARG A 564 36.92 95.66 -99.91
N LYS A 565 36.90 95.95 -101.22
CA LYS A 565 37.93 96.76 -101.89
C LYS A 565 37.49 98.19 -102.14
N CYS A 566 38.45 99.09 -102.29
CA CYS A 566 38.26 100.54 -102.43
C CYS A 566 38.88 101.05 -103.74
N ALA A 567 38.15 101.84 -104.53
CA ALA A 567 38.61 102.37 -105.82
C ALA A 567 38.70 103.91 -105.83
N PRO A 568 39.73 104.50 -106.48
CA PRO A 568 39.96 105.94 -106.50
C PRO A 568 38.99 106.66 -107.45
N THR A 569 38.68 107.92 -107.15
CA THR A 569 37.75 108.75 -107.95
C THR A 569 38.37 110.03 -108.56
N ARG A 570 39.68 110.24 -108.43
CA ARG A 570 40.42 111.42 -108.99
C ARG A 570 41.85 111.05 -109.39
N CYS A 571 42.45 111.77 -110.35
CA CYS A 571 43.83 111.52 -110.77
C CYS A 571 44.83 111.83 -109.65
N PRO A 572 45.89 111.02 -109.50
CA PRO A 572 46.98 111.29 -108.56
C PRO A 572 47.74 112.57 -108.94
N ILE A 573 48.47 113.15 -107.99
CA ILE A 573 49.15 114.45 -108.17
C ILE A 573 50.30 114.35 -109.19
N LEU A 574 50.35 115.28 -110.15
CA LEU A 574 51.43 115.37 -111.16
C LEU A 574 52.39 116.52 -110.85
N ASN A 575 53.70 116.26 -110.94
CA ASN A 575 54.75 117.24 -110.66
C ASN A 575 55.42 117.72 -111.96
N PRO A 576 55.88 118.99 -112.04
CA PRO A 576 56.56 119.46 -113.24
C PRO A 576 57.99 118.86 -113.32
N PRO A 577 58.45 118.44 -114.51
CA PRO A 577 59.80 117.94 -114.73
C PRO A 577 60.86 119.01 -114.44
N LYS A 578 62.10 118.58 -114.19
CA LYS A 578 63.21 119.45 -113.79
C LYS A 578 63.45 120.57 -114.80
N PHE A 579 63.78 121.75 -114.27
CA PHE A 579 63.98 123.00 -115.03
C PHE A 579 62.75 123.49 -115.82
N SER A 580 61.58 122.89 -115.58
CA SER A 580 60.29 123.35 -116.11
C SER A 580 59.37 123.91 -115.02
N LYS A 581 58.34 124.64 -115.42
CA LYS A 581 57.21 125.00 -114.58
C LYS A 581 55.90 124.72 -115.31
N PHE A 582 54.84 124.47 -114.55
CA PHE A 582 53.49 124.47 -115.11
C PHE A 582 53.01 125.89 -115.41
N ILE A 583 52.30 126.04 -116.53
CA ILE A 583 51.68 127.32 -116.92
C ILE A 583 50.15 127.26 -116.86
N GLY A 584 49.56 126.07 -116.93
CA GLY A 584 48.10 125.89 -116.91
C GLY A 584 47.47 126.11 -115.53
N LYS A 585 46.35 126.85 -115.47
CA LYS A 585 45.60 127.14 -114.22
C LYS A 585 45.19 125.88 -113.46
N GLY A 586 44.87 124.79 -114.16
CA GLY A 586 44.46 123.52 -113.54
C GLY A 586 45.55 122.89 -112.67
N CYS A 587 46.80 122.93 -113.13
CA CYS A 587 47.90 122.19 -112.50
C CYS A 587 48.68 123.01 -111.46
N LEU A 588 48.56 124.34 -111.49
CA LEU A 588 49.07 125.19 -110.42
C LEU A 588 48.37 124.95 -109.07
N LYS A 589 47.12 124.46 -109.06
CA LYS A 589 46.41 124.07 -107.82
C LYS A 589 46.99 122.79 -107.20
N MET A 590 47.56 121.92 -108.01
CA MET A 590 48.13 120.64 -107.55
C MET A 590 49.39 120.83 -106.70
N GLY A 591 50.13 121.93 -106.91
CA GLY A 591 51.22 122.34 -106.03
C GLY A 591 50.81 122.65 -104.57
N LYS A 592 49.51 122.59 -104.25
CA LYS A 592 48.93 122.71 -102.89
C LYS A 592 48.28 121.42 -102.37
N GLY A 593 48.55 120.25 -102.98
CA GLY A 593 48.11 118.95 -102.48
C GLY A 593 46.72 118.48 -102.94
N LEU A 594 46.09 119.16 -103.90
CA LEU A 594 44.81 118.72 -104.47
C LEU A 594 45.00 117.81 -105.69
N HIS A 595 44.27 116.68 -105.69
CA HIS A 595 44.18 115.75 -106.80
C HIS A 595 43.41 116.36 -107.97
N ALA A 596 43.74 115.95 -109.20
CA ALA A 596 43.18 116.54 -110.41
C ALA A 596 41.91 115.81 -110.84
N ASP A 597 40.95 116.59 -111.33
CA ASP A 597 39.76 116.07 -111.97
C ASP A 597 40.07 115.67 -113.43
N PRO A 598 39.39 114.64 -113.98
CA PRO A 598 39.48 114.27 -115.40
C PRO A 598 39.31 115.46 -116.34
N GLY A 599 40.08 115.46 -117.43
CA GLY A 599 40.15 116.56 -118.39
C GLY A 599 41.13 117.69 -118.02
N THR A 600 41.69 117.70 -116.80
CA THR A 600 42.68 118.73 -116.39
C THR A 600 43.94 118.63 -117.25
N GLU A 601 44.31 119.72 -117.95
CA GLU A 601 45.52 119.79 -118.78
C GLU A 601 46.65 120.59 -118.11
N CYS A 602 47.82 119.96 -118.00
CA CYS A 602 49.06 120.53 -117.49
C CYS A 602 50.04 120.79 -118.63
N MET A 603 50.31 122.06 -118.92
CA MET A 603 51.30 122.46 -119.93
C MET A 603 52.63 122.84 -119.27
N TYR A 604 53.74 122.53 -119.95
CA TYR A 604 55.10 122.72 -119.44
C TYR A 604 55.81 123.90 -120.12
N GLN A 605 56.57 124.68 -119.34
CA GLN A 605 57.50 125.69 -119.86
C GLN A 605 58.91 125.45 -119.33
N CYS A 606 59.88 125.34 -120.23
CA CYS A 606 61.29 125.33 -119.85
C CYS A 606 61.81 126.72 -119.47
N ARG A 607 62.91 126.76 -118.70
CA ARG A 607 63.64 128.01 -118.41
C ARG A 607 64.32 128.57 -119.67
N LYS A 608 64.68 129.86 -119.63
CA LYS A 608 65.28 130.59 -120.78
C LYS A 608 66.58 129.90 -121.25
N TYR A 609 66.75 129.77 -122.57
CA TYR A 609 67.84 129.04 -123.25
C TYR A 609 67.77 127.49 -123.20
N MET A 610 66.61 126.90 -122.89
CA MET A 610 66.38 125.44 -122.99
C MET A 610 65.15 125.13 -123.84
N MET A 611 65.16 124.01 -124.57
CA MET A 611 64.06 123.53 -125.40
C MET A 611 63.37 122.31 -124.77
N LEU A 612 62.04 122.22 -124.93
CA LEU A 612 61.23 121.13 -124.42
C LEU A 612 61.31 119.92 -125.36
N HIS A 613 61.65 118.76 -124.83
CA HIS A 613 61.62 117.48 -125.51
C HIS A 613 60.51 116.60 -124.92
N GLY A 614 59.56 116.20 -125.75
CA GLY A 614 58.40 115.40 -125.34
C GLY A 614 57.08 116.19 -125.45
N PRO A 615 55.99 115.66 -124.89
CA PRO A 615 54.67 116.26 -125.06
C PRO A 615 54.57 117.61 -124.33
N GLU A 616 54.09 118.63 -125.03
CA GLU A 616 53.92 119.99 -124.48
C GLU A 616 52.91 120.06 -123.32
N LYS A 617 52.02 119.07 -123.24
CA LYS A 617 51.00 118.97 -122.19
C LYS A 617 50.68 117.54 -121.79
N ARG A 618 50.20 117.37 -120.55
CA ARG A 618 49.59 116.14 -120.04
C ARG A 618 48.18 116.39 -119.57
N THR A 619 47.28 115.47 -119.87
CA THR A 619 45.86 115.57 -119.52
C THR A 619 45.50 114.42 -118.59
N CYS A 620 44.80 114.72 -117.50
CA CYS A 620 44.21 113.69 -116.64
C CYS A 620 43.08 113.02 -117.44
N LEU A 621 43.22 111.74 -117.72
CA LEU A 621 42.25 110.96 -118.50
C LEU A 621 41.08 110.53 -117.61
N GLU A 622 39.96 110.18 -118.24
CA GLU A 622 38.73 109.66 -117.58
C GLU A 622 38.97 108.39 -116.73
N ASN A 623 40.05 107.64 -116.99
CA ASN A 623 40.45 106.51 -116.16
C ASN A 623 41.26 106.92 -114.92
N PHE A 624 41.29 108.21 -114.59
CA PHE A 624 42.02 108.81 -113.47
C PHE A 624 43.54 108.59 -113.52
N THR A 625 44.12 108.50 -114.72
CA THR A 625 45.58 108.47 -114.95
C THR A 625 46.01 109.59 -115.88
N TRP A 626 47.28 109.99 -115.83
CA TRP A 626 47.79 111.05 -116.71
C TRP A 626 48.12 110.52 -118.11
N SER A 627 47.91 111.33 -119.15
CA SER A 627 48.15 110.95 -120.55
C SER A 627 49.62 111.04 -120.98
N GLY A 628 50.23 109.97 -121.51
CA GLY A 628 51.59 110.00 -122.08
C GLY A 628 52.74 109.76 -121.08
N LYS A 629 53.92 110.32 -121.35
CA LYS A 629 55.08 110.35 -120.44
C LYS A 629 55.47 111.80 -120.17
N ASP A 630 56.17 112.06 -119.08
CA ASP A 630 56.58 113.43 -118.73
C ASP A 630 57.68 113.93 -119.69
N PRO A 631 57.61 115.20 -120.15
CA PRO A 631 58.64 115.78 -121.01
C PRO A 631 59.89 116.18 -120.22
N GLU A 632 60.97 116.52 -120.93
CA GLU A 632 62.23 116.99 -120.35
C GLU A 632 62.68 118.31 -121.00
N CYS A 633 63.39 119.16 -120.24
CA CYS A 633 63.95 120.42 -120.75
C CYS A 633 65.47 120.29 -120.91
N LEU A 634 65.99 120.49 -122.12
CA LEU A 634 67.41 120.34 -122.47
C LEU A 634 67.97 121.65 -123.04
N GLY A 635 69.24 121.97 -122.73
CA GLY A 635 69.89 123.25 -123.04
C GLY A 635 70.54 123.31 -124.42
#